data_AF-A0A3D2FVW8-F1
#
_entry.id   AF-A0A3D2FVW8-F1
#
_cell.length_a   1.000
_cell.length_b   1.000
_cell.length_c   1.000
_cell.angle_alpha   90.00
_cell.angle_beta   90.00
_cell.angle_gamma   90.00
#
_symmetry.space_group_name_H-M   'P 1'
#
loop_
_entity.id
_entity.type
_entity.pdbx_description
1 polymer ?
#
loop_
_entity_poly.entity_id
_entity_poly.type
_entity_poly.pdbx_seq_one_letter_code
_entity_poly.pdbx_strand_id
1 'polypeptide(L)'
;VVGDEVVGLPQDSAALVAHLRAGPTNAGWQGRDCDAAMPLAAYEDAFKRLPASTRDAIVSRWGGPAEDPMWDGAALRLPLRRFGNVVVAIQPARGYNIDPKSTYHSPDLVPPHNYLALYFWLRYSFDVSAVVHFGKHGNLEWLPGKALALSAACFPEAILGPTPHLYPFIVNDPGEGAQAKRRTAAVILDHLTPPMTQADSHGVMAEMESQMDEYFEAAGMDRARSDALLSDILMTAERAGIAADCGIAADDDAGEKLLKLDNFLCDLKELQIRDGLHIFGVTPDRPLADGLLTQMLRTPRGDGTGAQAALPRTLAADLGLKGDGDEILDPLTAERGVPWDGARPRMLADLSSAPWRSTGDTVERLDLLAHALVEHRVPPPGPQSAMIIETALPTIRDRLTACGPREMDALLRALNGRFVPAGPSGAPTRGRPEVLPTGRNFFSIDSRALPTPVAWRLGWASAEALLDRHLMEHGNWPRAIVLSAWGTSNMRTGGDDLAQALALMGVRPSWDASSRRVTGFDIIPLEVLDRPRVDVCLRCSGFFRDAFPAQMTLFDRAVRAVAALDEPEDMNPIAANAQRDAAAMKAGGMDSATAEMQSLLRIFSAKPGAYGAGLQALVDEKLWEDRSDFAEAFLVWSSYAYGEHADGIAARNVLETRLTATDAVLHNQDNREHDILDSDDYYQFAGGLSAAVAHLSGRDVPVYHNDHSLAERPVIRTLAEEIGRVVRGRASNPKWIEGAMRHGYKGAFEMAATVDYLFAFAATTRQVTEHHFAALFEAYIEDEDVRSFLETANDAAYADMLARFEEAIARGLWTPRRNSVQSDIERLRTPSEESRA
;
A
#
# COMPACT_ATOMS: atom_id res chain seq x y z
N VAL A 1 26.75 -25.34 -5.19
CA VAL A 1 25.29 -25.46 -4.98
C VAL A 1 24.55 -25.54 -6.30
N VAL A 2 24.97 -24.83 -7.37
CA VAL A 2 24.45 -25.07 -8.73
C VAL A 2 25.52 -25.79 -9.54
N GLY A 3 25.54 -27.12 -9.47
CA GLY A 3 26.35 -28.01 -10.32
C GLY A 3 25.45 -28.80 -11.28
N ASP A 4 26.02 -29.81 -11.96
CA ASP A 4 25.41 -30.71 -12.97
C ASP A 4 24.15 -31.50 -12.52
N GLU A 5 23.48 -31.10 -11.44
CA GLU A 5 22.36 -31.79 -10.79
C GLU A 5 21.00 -31.08 -10.97
N VAL A 6 20.95 -29.91 -11.64
CA VAL A 6 19.70 -29.26 -12.06
C VAL A 6 19.38 -29.71 -13.48
N VAL A 7 18.29 -30.47 -13.63
CA VAL A 7 17.89 -31.08 -14.91
C VAL A 7 16.55 -30.52 -15.35
N GLY A 8 16.40 -30.28 -16.66
CA GLY A 8 15.13 -29.87 -17.24
C GLY A 8 14.70 -28.44 -16.87
N LEU A 9 15.65 -27.56 -16.54
CA LEU A 9 15.35 -26.17 -16.23
C LEU A 9 14.63 -25.50 -17.43
N PRO A 10 13.50 -24.81 -17.22
CA PRO A 10 12.86 -24.03 -18.27
C PRO A 10 13.80 -22.96 -18.82
N GLN A 11 13.66 -22.64 -20.12
CA GLN A 11 14.56 -21.71 -20.81
C GLN A 11 14.43 -20.27 -20.32
N ASP A 12 13.23 -19.89 -19.87
CA ASP A 12 12.90 -18.55 -19.37
C ASP A 12 11.76 -18.61 -18.33
N SER A 13 11.37 -17.44 -17.82
CA SER A 13 10.30 -17.31 -16.82
C SER A 13 8.92 -17.69 -17.37
N ALA A 14 8.63 -17.42 -18.65
CA ALA A 14 7.35 -17.78 -19.26
C ALA A 14 7.20 -19.30 -19.35
N ALA A 15 8.24 -20.00 -19.77
CA ALA A 15 8.29 -21.46 -19.78
C ALA A 15 8.15 -22.01 -18.36
N LEU A 16 8.80 -21.41 -17.34
CA LEU A 16 8.62 -21.84 -15.95
C LEU A 16 7.17 -21.71 -15.48
N VAL A 17 6.52 -20.58 -15.75
CA VAL A 17 5.10 -20.38 -15.39
C VAL A 17 4.20 -21.37 -16.14
N ALA A 18 4.46 -21.63 -17.43
CA ALA A 18 3.71 -22.63 -18.20
C ALA A 18 3.84 -24.03 -17.58
N HIS A 19 5.05 -24.42 -17.14
CA HIS A 19 5.26 -25.69 -16.43
C HIS A 19 4.49 -25.73 -15.11
N LEU A 20 4.48 -24.65 -14.32
CA LEU A 20 3.71 -24.59 -13.08
C LEU A 20 2.21 -24.70 -13.33
N ARG A 21 1.68 -24.02 -14.34
CA ARG A 21 0.25 -24.05 -14.72
C ARG A 21 -0.21 -25.41 -15.25
N ALA A 22 0.66 -26.12 -15.96
CA ALA A 22 0.40 -27.49 -16.42
C ALA A 22 0.31 -28.50 -15.27
N GLY A 23 0.90 -28.18 -14.11
CA GLY A 23 0.84 -29.00 -12.90
C GLY A 23 -0.31 -28.63 -11.95
N PRO A 24 -0.39 -29.30 -10.78
CA PRO A 24 -1.38 -28.97 -9.77
C PRO A 24 -1.21 -27.54 -9.24
N THR A 25 -2.33 -26.88 -8.98
CA THR A 25 -2.37 -25.52 -8.38
C THR A 25 -3.41 -25.49 -7.26
N ASN A 26 -3.64 -24.31 -6.68
CA ASN A 26 -4.73 -24.12 -5.72
C ASN A 26 -6.14 -24.38 -6.29
N ALA A 27 -6.29 -24.38 -7.63
CA ALA A 27 -7.53 -24.74 -8.31
C ALA A 27 -7.73 -26.26 -8.50
N GLY A 28 -6.77 -27.09 -8.06
CA GLY A 28 -6.84 -28.55 -8.14
C GLY A 28 -5.77 -29.19 -9.00
N TRP A 29 -5.88 -30.52 -9.14
CA TRP A 29 -4.89 -31.39 -9.79
C TRP A 29 -5.47 -32.23 -10.93
N GLN A 30 -6.80 -32.31 -11.02
CA GLN A 30 -7.49 -33.18 -11.96
C GLN A 30 -7.16 -32.79 -13.41
N GLY A 31 -6.71 -33.77 -14.21
CA GLY A 31 -6.30 -33.55 -15.59
C GLY A 31 -4.96 -32.84 -15.77
N ARG A 32 -4.14 -32.73 -14.71
CA ARG A 32 -2.86 -32.00 -14.71
C ARG A 32 -1.65 -32.91 -14.47
N ASP A 33 -0.48 -32.45 -14.89
CA ASP A 33 0.78 -33.19 -14.79
C ASP A 33 1.33 -33.12 -13.36
N CYS A 34 1.18 -34.21 -12.60
CA CYS A 34 1.55 -34.27 -11.20
C CYS A 34 2.94 -34.91 -10.98
N ASP A 35 3.96 -34.11 -10.69
CA ASP A 35 5.34 -34.60 -10.44
C ASP A 35 5.52 -35.29 -9.07
N ALA A 36 4.66 -34.98 -8.10
CA ALA A 36 4.74 -35.53 -6.74
C ALA A 36 3.38 -35.65 -6.06
N ALA A 37 3.33 -36.56 -5.09
CA ALA A 37 2.21 -36.73 -4.17
C ALA A 37 2.76 -37.16 -2.80
N MET A 38 2.04 -36.85 -1.72
CA MET A 38 2.33 -37.35 -0.38
C MET A 38 1.42 -38.55 -0.06
N PRO A 39 1.97 -39.79 0.03
CA PRO A 39 1.17 -40.96 0.39
C PRO A 39 0.51 -40.80 1.76
N LEU A 40 -0.71 -41.32 1.91
CA LEU A 40 -1.48 -41.16 3.16
C LEU A 40 -0.73 -41.60 4.41
N ALA A 41 -0.09 -42.78 4.37
CA ALA A 41 0.68 -43.29 5.51
C ALA A 41 1.82 -42.34 5.92
N ALA A 42 2.53 -41.76 4.94
CA ALA A 42 3.60 -40.80 5.20
C ALA A 42 3.03 -39.48 5.78
N TYR A 43 1.88 -39.03 5.28
CA TYR A 43 1.18 -37.87 5.81
C TYR A 43 0.77 -38.10 7.27
N GLU A 44 0.11 -39.21 7.57
CA GLU A 44 -0.37 -39.54 8.91
C GLU A 44 0.78 -39.66 9.91
N ASP A 45 1.92 -40.24 9.51
CA ASP A 45 3.08 -40.37 10.37
C ASP A 45 3.74 -39.02 10.68
N ALA A 46 3.75 -38.08 9.74
CA ALA A 46 4.16 -36.71 9.98
C ALA A 46 3.14 -35.96 10.86
N PHE A 47 1.84 -36.11 10.56
CA PHE A 47 0.74 -35.46 11.27
C PHE A 47 0.69 -35.86 12.75
N LYS A 48 0.95 -37.15 13.09
CA LYS A 48 1.05 -37.66 14.46
C LYS A 48 2.14 -36.98 15.31
N ARG A 49 3.12 -36.31 14.69
CA ARG A 49 4.18 -35.58 15.41
C ARG A 49 3.72 -34.22 15.93
N LEU A 50 2.63 -33.66 15.38
CA LEU A 50 2.06 -32.40 15.83
C LEU A 50 1.44 -32.55 17.24
N PRO A 51 1.37 -31.47 18.04
CA PRO A 51 0.61 -31.47 19.30
C PRO A 51 -0.85 -31.87 19.09
N ALA A 52 -1.45 -32.54 20.07
CA ALA A 52 -2.84 -32.99 19.99
C ALA A 52 -3.80 -31.83 19.68
N SER A 53 -3.68 -30.70 20.37
CA SER A 53 -4.50 -29.51 20.13
C SER A 53 -4.44 -29.00 18.68
N THR A 54 -3.28 -29.09 18.04
CA THR A 54 -3.10 -28.66 16.64
C THR A 54 -3.78 -29.64 15.69
N ARG A 55 -3.63 -30.95 15.93
CA ARG A 55 -4.31 -31.99 15.13
C ARG A 55 -5.82 -31.90 15.25
N ASP A 56 -6.31 -31.76 16.49
CA ASP A 56 -7.74 -31.71 16.78
C ASP A 56 -8.38 -30.47 16.13
N ALA A 57 -7.69 -29.33 16.14
CA ALA A 57 -8.16 -28.13 15.44
C ALA A 57 -8.26 -28.32 13.92
N ILE A 58 -7.28 -28.96 13.30
CA ILE A 58 -7.29 -29.26 11.85
C ILE A 58 -8.43 -30.23 11.53
N VAL A 59 -8.50 -31.36 12.24
CA VAL A 59 -9.51 -32.40 11.97
C VAL A 59 -10.93 -31.88 12.23
N SER A 60 -11.11 -31.08 13.28
CA SER A 60 -12.41 -30.45 13.56
C SER A 60 -12.85 -29.50 12.46
N ARG A 61 -11.91 -28.87 11.74
CA ARG A 61 -12.23 -27.90 10.69
C ARG A 61 -12.38 -28.54 9.31
N TRP A 62 -11.50 -29.49 8.98
CA TRP A 62 -11.29 -30.00 7.63
C TRP A 62 -11.61 -31.50 7.47
N GLY A 63 -12.00 -32.19 8.54
CA GLY A 63 -12.23 -33.63 8.52
C GLY A 63 -10.91 -34.41 8.48
N GLY A 64 -10.90 -35.56 7.81
CA GLY A 64 -9.70 -36.35 7.57
C GLY A 64 -8.96 -35.93 6.28
N PRO A 65 -7.69 -36.33 6.11
CA PRO A 65 -6.92 -36.01 4.92
C PRO A 65 -7.50 -36.59 3.61
N ALA A 66 -8.36 -37.61 3.69
CA ALA A 66 -9.04 -38.17 2.52
C ALA A 66 -10.23 -37.31 2.04
N GLU A 67 -10.64 -36.31 2.82
CA GLU A 67 -11.68 -35.33 2.47
C GLU A 67 -11.10 -34.07 1.80
N ASP A 68 -9.77 -33.94 1.76
CA ASP A 68 -9.09 -32.80 1.17
C ASP A 68 -9.26 -32.78 -0.37
N PRO A 69 -9.50 -31.62 -1.00
CA PRO A 69 -9.66 -31.53 -2.47
C PRO A 69 -8.47 -32.03 -3.28
N MET A 70 -7.27 -32.07 -2.70
CA MET A 70 -6.05 -32.56 -3.35
C MET A 70 -5.86 -34.07 -3.21
N TRP A 71 -6.80 -34.78 -2.59
CA TRP A 71 -6.78 -36.24 -2.48
C TRP A 71 -7.14 -36.90 -3.82
N ASP A 72 -6.35 -37.90 -4.22
CA ASP A 72 -6.57 -38.66 -5.47
C ASP A 72 -7.13 -40.08 -5.27
N GLY A 73 -7.45 -40.46 -4.04
CA GLY A 73 -7.84 -41.82 -3.67
C GLY A 73 -6.73 -42.63 -2.98
N ALA A 74 -5.46 -42.20 -3.05
CA ALA A 74 -4.33 -42.87 -2.41
C ALA A 74 -3.29 -41.91 -1.79
N ALA A 75 -3.12 -40.71 -2.33
CA ALA A 75 -2.17 -39.70 -1.89
C ALA A 75 -2.73 -38.27 -2.06
N LEU A 76 -2.13 -37.31 -1.33
CA LEU A 76 -2.37 -35.88 -1.53
C LEU A 76 -1.46 -35.37 -2.65
N ARG A 77 -2.05 -34.84 -3.73
CA ARG A 77 -1.32 -34.23 -4.85
C ARG A 77 -0.71 -32.89 -4.44
N LEU A 78 0.52 -32.64 -4.89
CA LEU A 78 1.29 -31.49 -4.46
C LEU A 78 1.45 -30.46 -5.60
N PRO A 79 1.21 -29.16 -5.35
CA PRO A 79 1.32 -28.12 -6.37
C PRO A 79 2.78 -27.71 -6.60
N LEU A 80 3.55 -28.60 -7.21
CA LEU A 80 4.99 -28.41 -7.43
C LEU A 80 5.48 -29.03 -8.74
N ARG A 81 6.63 -28.54 -9.21
CA ARG A 81 7.41 -29.10 -10.32
C ARG A 81 8.84 -29.40 -9.87
N ARG A 82 9.43 -30.50 -10.37
CA ARG A 82 10.76 -30.98 -9.95
C ARG A 82 11.81 -30.78 -11.06
N PHE A 83 12.95 -30.24 -10.70
CA PHE A 83 14.10 -29.96 -11.58
C PHE A 83 15.38 -30.54 -10.97
N GLY A 84 15.44 -31.87 -10.88
CA GLY A 84 16.50 -32.57 -10.16
C GLY A 84 16.43 -32.31 -8.65
N ASN A 85 17.47 -31.70 -8.10
CA ASN A 85 17.56 -31.36 -6.67
C ASN A 85 16.86 -30.04 -6.29
N VAL A 86 16.22 -29.37 -7.26
CA VAL A 86 15.43 -28.15 -7.04
C VAL A 86 13.94 -28.44 -7.25
N VAL A 87 13.11 -27.89 -6.38
CA VAL A 87 11.65 -27.94 -6.48
C VAL A 87 11.11 -26.52 -6.49
N VAL A 88 10.22 -26.23 -7.43
CA VAL A 88 9.46 -24.99 -7.46
C VAL A 88 8.01 -25.34 -7.13
N ALA A 89 7.48 -24.78 -6.05
CA ALA A 89 6.15 -25.08 -5.55
C ALA A 89 5.31 -23.80 -5.43
N ILE A 90 4.02 -23.94 -5.72
CA ILE A 90 3.02 -22.90 -5.42
C ILE A 90 2.60 -23.13 -3.97
N GLN A 91 2.67 -22.08 -3.16
CA GLN A 91 2.24 -22.17 -1.77
C GLN A 91 0.74 -22.48 -1.72
N PRO A 92 0.31 -23.51 -0.97
CA PRO A 92 -1.09 -23.86 -0.84
C PRO A 92 -1.89 -22.70 -0.25
N ALA A 93 -3.10 -22.50 -0.77
CA ALA A 93 -4.04 -21.52 -0.23
C ALA A 93 -4.41 -21.86 1.23
N ARG A 94 -4.80 -20.84 2.00
CA ARG A 94 -5.07 -20.97 3.45
C ARG A 94 -6.35 -21.75 3.78
N GLY A 95 -7.17 -22.04 2.78
CA GLY A 95 -8.42 -22.80 2.91
C GLY A 95 -9.70 -21.99 2.64
N TYR A 96 -9.61 -20.67 2.47
CA TYR A 96 -10.77 -19.83 2.11
C TYR A 96 -11.42 -20.27 0.78
N ASN A 97 -10.65 -20.83 -0.15
CA ASN A 97 -11.12 -21.36 -1.43
C ASN A 97 -11.80 -22.75 -1.34
N ILE A 98 -11.65 -23.47 -0.22
CA ILE A 98 -12.17 -24.84 -0.07
C ILE A 98 -13.64 -24.83 0.39
N ASP A 99 -13.95 -24.00 1.39
CA ASP A 99 -15.31 -23.78 1.88
C ASP A 99 -15.52 -22.29 2.21
N PRO A 100 -15.61 -21.43 1.18
CA PRO A 100 -15.62 -19.97 1.38
C PRO A 100 -16.69 -19.49 2.36
N LYS A 101 -17.90 -20.05 2.26
CA LYS A 101 -19.08 -19.64 3.03
C LYS A 101 -18.92 -19.82 4.55
N SER A 102 -18.31 -20.91 5.01
CA SER A 102 -18.09 -21.12 6.44
C SER A 102 -16.79 -20.48 6.96
N THR A 103 -15.90 -20.08 6.05
CA THR A 103 -14.54 -19.69 6.39
C THR A 103 -14.33 -18.19 6.52
N TYR A 104 -15.04 -17.36 5.74
CA TYR A 104 -14.77 -15.92 5.71
C TYR A 104 -14.99 -15.21 7.07
N HIS A 105 -15.77 -15.81 7.97
CA HIS A 105 -15.96 -15.37 9.36
C HIS A 105 -14.91 -15.88 10.36
N SER A 106 -13.87 -16.59 9.89
CA SER A 106 -12.86 -17.23 10.75
C SER A 106 -11.49 -16.56 10.59
N PRO A 107 -11.17 -15.51 11.38
CA PRO A 107 -9.85 -14.88 11.39
C PRO A 107 -8.70 -15.84 11.72
N ASP A 108 -8.97 -16.82 12.56
CA ASP A 108 -8.02 -17.83 13.03
C ASP A 108 -8.13 -19.16 12.29
N LEU A 109 -8.53 -19.12 11.01
CA LEU A 109 -8.60 -20.30 10.16
C LEU A 109 -7.28 -21.09 10.18
N VAL A 110 -7.39 -22.35 10.59
CA VAL A 110 -6.29 -23.31 10.59
C VAL A 110 -6.03 -23.85 9.17
N PRO A 111 -4.76 -24.13 8.80
CA PRO A 111 -4.42 -24.58 7.46
C PRO A 111 -5.00 -25.98 7.13
N PRO A 112 -5.45 -26.23 5.88
CA PRO A 112 -5.96 -27.52 5.42
C PRO A 112 -4.88 -28.60 5.26
N HIS A 113 -5.30 -29.85 5.04
CA HIS A 113 -4.39 -31.00 4.99
C HIS A 113 -3.36 -30.90 3.85
N ASN A 114 -3.75 -30.44 2.65
CA ASN A 114 -2.84 -30.21 1.52
C ASN A 114 -1.74 -29.18 1.83
N TYR A 115 -2.04 -28.17 2.63
CA TYR A 115 -1.06 -27.19 3.10
C TYR A 115 0.04 -27.91 3.87
N LEU A 116 -0.34 -28.70 4.89
CA LEU A 116 0.61 -29.47 5.67
C LEU A 116 1.37 -30.49 4.81
N ALA A 117 0.68 -31.14 3.87
CA ALA A 117 1.24 -32.18 3.04
C ALA A 117 2.41 -31.68 2.18
N LEU A 118 2.32 -30.47 1.62
CA LEU A 118 3.43 -29.90 0.86
C LEU A 118 4.67 -29.74 1.74
N TYR A 119 4.56 -29.06 2.88
CA TYR A 119 5.72 -28.81 3.74
C TYR A 119 6.26 -30.09 4.41
N PHE A 120 5.39 -31.02 4.78
CA PHE A 120 5.82 -32.31 5.31
C PHE A 120 6.53 -33.14 4.24
N TRP A 121 6.05 -33.12 2.99
CA TRP A 121 6.76 -33.76 1.89
C TRP A 121 8.12 -33.12 1.65
N LEU A 122 8.21 -31.78 1.63
CA LEU A 122 9.50 -31.07 1.49
C LEU A 122 10.48 -31.50 2.59
N ARG A 123 10.02 -31.60 3.83
CA ARG A 123 10.86 -31.89 5.01
C ARG A 123 11.24 -33.36 5.17
N TYR A 124 10.31 -34.27 4.93
CA TYR A 124 10.47 -35.68 5.34
C TYR A 124 10.56 -36.66 4.17
N SER A 125 10.13 -36.24 2.97
CA SER A 125 10.13 -37.09 1.78
C SER A 125 11.18 -36.64 0.76
N PHE A 126 11.21 -35.35 0.44
CA PHE A 126 12.21 -34.76 -0.45
C PHE A 126 13.50 -34.40 0.30
N ASP A 127 13.39 -34.13 1.61
CA ASP A 127 14.51 -33.81 2.50
C ASP A 127 15.26 -32.54 2.08
N VAL A 128 14.52 -31.42 1.93
CA VAL A 128 15.12 -30.13 1.56
C VAL A 128 16.12 -29.65 2.61
N SER A 129 17.28 -29.16 2.15
CA SER A 129 18.25 -28.50 3.03
C SER A 129 17.86 -27.07 3.42
N ALA A 130 17.03 -26.41 2.61
CA ALA A 130 16.51 -25.06 2.85
C ALA A 130 15.24 -24.82 2.03
N VAL A 131 14.41 -23.89 2.48
CA VAL A 131 13.27 -23.34 1.73
C VAL A 131 13.58 -21.88 1.38
N VAL A 132 13.33 -21.51 0.13
CA VAL A 132 13.38 -20.11 -0.32
C VAL A 132 11.96 -19.68 -0.69
N HIS A 133 11.37 -18.77 0.08
CA HIS A 133 10.10 -18.13 -0.32
C HIS A 133 10.42 -16.88 -1.13
N PHE A 134 9.80 -16.72 -2.30
CA PHE A 134 9.97 -15.55 -3.14
C PHE A 134 8.74 -14.64 -3.05
N GLY A 135 8.97 -13.37 -2.74
CA GLY A 135 7.98 -12.30 -2.83
C GLY A 135 7.36 -11.90 -1.48
N LYS A 136 7.03 -10.62 -1.37
CA LYS A 136 6.16 -10.05 -0.33
C LYS A 136 4.70 -10.31 -0.74
N HIS A 137 3.95 -11.15 -0.03
CA HIS A 137 4.37 -12.09 1.01
C HIS A 137 3.71 -13.47 0.79
N GLY A 138 4.36 -14.52 1.27
CA GLY A 138 3.74 -15.80 1.53
C GLY A 138 2.72 -15.72 2.67
N ASN A 139 2.00 -16.81 2.92
CA ASN A 139 0.93 -16.89 3.92
C ASN A 139 1.32 -17.69 5.19
N LEU A 140 2.52 -18.30 5.23
CA LEU A 140 2.96 -19.19 6.31
C LEU A 140 3.20 -18.41 7.61
N GLU A 141 3.91 -17.29 7.53
CA GLU A 141 4.22 -16.39 8.63
C GLU A 141 2.99 -15.69 9.22
N TRP A 142 1.83 -15.81 8.57
CA TRP A 142 0.55 -15.23 8.99
C TRP A 142 -0.44 -16.27 9.52
N LEU A 143 -0.08 -17.56 9.54
CA LEU A 143 -0.93 -18.61 10.09
C LEU A 143 -1.18 -18.43 11.60
N PRO A 144 -2.26 -18.99 12.16
CA PRO A 144 -2.63 -18.74 13.54
C PRO A 144 -1.54 -19.16 14.54
N GLY A 145 -1.40 -18.38 15.61
CA GLY A 145 -0.45 -18.67 16.69
C GLY A 145 0.00 -17.42 17.43
N LYS A 146 1.03 -17.56 18.26
CA LYS A 146 1.61 -16.42 19.00
C LYS A 146 2.18 -15.36 18.04
N ALA A 147 2.24 -14.13 18.52
CA ALA A 147 2.85 -12.99 17.82
C ALA A 147 4.34 -13.18 17.53
N LEU A 148 5.08 -13.70 18.51
CA LEU A 148 6.51 -14.02 18.44
C LEU A 148 6.85 -15.13 19.44
N ALA A 149 8.07 -15.67 19.37
CA ALA A 149 8.54 -16.77 20.23
C ALA A 149 7.55 -17.95 20.19
N LEU A 150 7.38 -18.49 18.97
CA LEU A 150 6.37 -19.49 18.68
C LEU A 150 6.54 -20.76 19.53
N SER A 151 5.42 -21.37 19.90
CA SER A 151 5.40 -22.70 20.51
C SER A 151 5.24 -23.78 19.44
N ALA A 152 5.47 -25.04 19.81
CA ALA A 152 5.21 -26.19 18.94
C ALA A 152 3.75 -26.31 18.43
N ALA A 153 2.80 -25.60 19.06
CA ALA A 153 1.40 -25.56 18.66
C ALA A 153 1.06 -24.40 17.72
N CYS A 154 1.99 -23.46 17.48
CA CYS A 154 1.80 -22.39 16.50
C CYS A 154 2.02 -22.95 15.09
N PHE A 155 1.07 -22.75 14.18
CA PHE A 155 1.11 -23.36 12.85
C PHE A 155 2.38 -23.06 12.04
N PRO A 156 2.96 -21.83 12.04
CA PRO A 156 4.19 -21.58 11.30
C PRO A 156 5.35 -22.49 11.76
N GLU A 157 5.51 -22.66 13.08
CA GLU A 157 6.52 -23.53 13.70
C GLU A 157 6.21 -25.01 13.46
N ALA A 158 4.96 -25.42 13.63
CA ALA A 158 4.56 -26.83 13.47
C ALA A 158 4.80 -27.34 12.03
N ILE A 159 4.56 -26.46 11.04
CA ILE A 159 4.62 -26.79 9.61
C ILE A 159 6.05 -26.73 9.08
N LEU A 160 6.77 -25.63 9.33
CA LEU A 160 8.12 -25.44 8.79
C LEU A 160 9.19 -26.14 9.65
N GLY A 161 9.00 -26.17 10.97
CA GLY A 161 9.95 -26.71 11.93
C GLY A 161 11.35 -26.10 11.80
N PRO A 162 12.43 -26.87 12.03
CA PRO A 162 13.80 -26.36 12.04
C PRO A 162 14.41 -26.15 10.64
N THR A 163 13.59 -26.15 9.58
CA THR A 163 14.07 -26.05 8.20
C THR A 163 14.61 -24.63 7.95
N PRO A 164 15.87 -24.47 7.48
CA PRO A 164 16.40 -23.15 7.15
C PRO A 164 15.49 -22.42 6.15
N HIS A 165 15.10 -21.21 6.51
CA HIS A 165 14.16 -20.41 5.73
C HIS A 165 14.85 -19.13 5.23
N LEU A 166 14.99 -19.03 3.91
CA LEU A 166 15.55 -17.87 3.23
C LEU A 166 14.43 -17.12 2.52
N TYR A 167 14.50 -15.79 2.53
CA TYR A 167 13.37 -15.00 2.08
C TYR A 167 13.82 -13.72 1.37
N PRO A 168 13.97 -13.73 0.04
CA PRO A 168 13.98 -12.53 -0.77
C PRO A 168 12.79 -11.63 -0.44
N PHE A 169 13.07 -10.42 0.05
CA PHE A 169 12.05 -9.49 0.56
C PHE A 169 12.36 -8.05 0.15
N ILE A 170 11.35 -7.26 -0.19
CA ILE A 170 11.55 -5.89 -0.63
C ILE A 170 12.08 -5.00 0.52
N VAL A 171 13.12 -4.20 0.25
CA VAL A 171 13.83 -3.42 1.28
C VAL A 171 12.97 -2.36 1.97
N ASN A 172 11.92 -1.87 1.30
CA ASN A 172 11.01 -0.86 1.82
C ASN A 172 9.84 -1.43 2.62
N ASP A 173 9.77 -2.74 2.87
CA ASP A 173 8.70 -3.33 3.67
C ASP A 173 9.20 -3.98 4.97
N PRO A 174 9.66 -3.16 5.92
CA PRO A 174 10.25 -3.65 7.16
C PRO A 174 9.27 -4.41 8.04
N GLY A 175 7.98 -4.09 7.96
CA GLY A 175 6.96 -4.65 8.83
C GLY A 175 6.75 -6.13 8.56
N GLU A 176 6.40 -6.47 7.33
CA GLU A 176 6.14 -7.85 6.93
C GLU A 176 7.41 -8.70 6.98
N GLY A 177 8.56 -8.14 6.58
CA GLY A 177 9.84 -8.83 6.77
C GLY A 177 10.16 -9.12 8.23
N ALA A 178 9.82 -8.20 9.17
CA ALA A 178 9.97 -8.46 10.60
C ALA A 178 9.03 -9.57 11.08
N GLN A 179 7.82 -9.67 10.53
CA GLN A 179 6.89 -10.76 10.82
C GLN A 179 7.48 -12.12 10.42
N ALA A 180 7.99 -12.23 9.18
CA ALA A 180 8.64 -13.44 8.69
C ALA A 180 9.83 -13.84 9.58
N LYS A 181 10.70 -12.88 9.95
CA LYS A 181 11.84 -13.13 10.87
C LYS A 181 11.40 -13.68 12.22
N ARG A 182 10.35 -13.10 12.81
CA ARG A 182 9.90 -13.44 14.18
C ARG A 182 9.09 -14.72 14.27
N ARG A 183 8.33 -15.05 13.20
CA ARG A 183 7.39 -16.18 13.20
C ARG A 183 7.86 -17.40 12.41
N THR A 184 8.89 -17.26 11.57
CA THR A 184 9.40 -18.39 10.76
C THR A 184 10.91 -18.52 10.79
N ALA A 185 11.59 -17.74 11.64
CA ALA A 185 13.04 -17.63 11.71
C ALA A 185 13.69 -17.30 10.35
N ALA A 186 12.96 -16.58 9.48
CA ALA A 186 13.43 -16.23 8.14
C ALA A 186 14.74 -15.43 8.19
N VAL A 187 15.69 -15.82 7.35
CA VAL A 187 16.83 -14.99 6.96
C VAL A 187 16.38 -14.17 5.76
N ILE A 188 16.11 -12.89 5.99
CA ILE A 188 15.75 -11.97 4.92
C ILE A 188 16.96 -11.76 4.01
N LEU A 189 16.69 -11.75 2.71
CA LEU A 189 17.64 -11.38 1.67
C LEU A 189 17.03 -10.17 0.96
N ASP A 190 17.28 -8.99 1.50
CA ASP A 190 16.61 -7.80 1.00
C ASP A 190 16.93 -7.54 -0.47
N HIS A 191 15.95 -7.05 -1.22
CA HIS A 191 16.09 -6.71 -2.62
C HIS A 191 15.58 -5.30 -2.92
N LEU A 192 16.03 -4.76 -4.05
CA LEU A 192 15.71 -3.41 -4.47
C LEU A 192 14.19 -3.25 -4.73
N THR A 193 13.70 -2.03 -4.55
CA THR A 193 12.38 -1.62 -5.05
C THR A 193 12.38 -1.65 -6.59
N PRO A 194 11.21 -1.68 -7.24
CA PRO A 194 11.13 -1.43 -8.67
C PRO A 194 11.76 -0.09 -9.06
N PRO A 195 12.24 0.07 -10.31
CA PRO A 195 12.63 1.36 -10.85
C PRO A 195 11.50 2.38 -10.71
N MET A 196 11.84 3.63 -10.41
CA MET A 196 10.88 4.72 -10.20
C MET A 196 11.14 5.84 -11.19
N THR A 197 10.05 6.46 -11.65
CA THR A 197 10.05 7.61 -12.57
C THR A 197 8.93 8.58 -12.21
N GLN A 198 8.90 9.76 -12.83
CA GLN A 198 7.71 10.61 -12.88
C GLN A 198 6.72 10.10 -13.93
N ALA A 199 5.44 10.33 -13.67
CA ALA A 199 4.31 9.91 -14.49
C ALA A 199 4.28 10.60 -15.86
N ASP A 200 4.63 11.89 -15.89
CA ASP A 200 4.51 12.76 -17.07
C ASP A 200 3.08 12.89 -17.60
N SER A 201 2.84 13.91 -18.41
CA SER A 201 1.53 14.18 -19.03
C SER A 201 1.34 13.31 -20.28
N HIS A 202 0.14 12.74 -20.45
CA HIS A 202 -0.16 11.81 -21.55
C HIS A 202 -1.63 11.87 -21.97
N GLY A 203 -1.93 11.36 -23.16
CA GLY A 203 -3.30 11.23 -23.68
C GLY A 203 -4.11 12.52 -23.56
N VAL A 204 -5.31 12.43 -23.00
CA VAL A 204 -6.22 13.57 -22.80
C VAL A 204 -5.63 14.66 -21.88
N MET A 205 -4.73 14.31 -20.96
CA MET A 205 -4.10 15.30 -20.08
C MET A 205 -3.10 16.17 -20.84
N ALA A 206 -2.30 15.57 -21.73
CA ALA A 206 -1.40 16.32 -22.60
C ALA A 206 -2.18 17.20 -23.60
N GLU A 207 -3.33 16.72 -24.10
CA GLU A 207 -4.24 17.52 -24.93
C GLU A 207 -4.74 18.75 -24.16
N MET A 208 -5.23 18.56 -22.93
CA MET A 208 -5.72 19.66 -22.11
C MET A 208 -4.61 20.65 -21.72
N GLU A 209 -3.41 20.18 -21.38
CA GLU A 209 -2.27 21.08 -21.13
C GLU A 209 -2.00 21.97 -22.35
N SER A 210 -1.95 21.40 -23.55
CA SER A 210 -1.77 22.17 -24.79
C SER A 210 -2.90 23.16 -25.04
N GLN A 211 -4.16 22.80 -24.73
CA GLN A 211 -5.30 23.71 -24.86
C GLN A 211 -5.24 24.84 -23.83
N MET A 212 -4.85 24.55 -22.60
CA MET A 212 -4.69 25.53 -21.53
C MET A 212 -3.58 26.53 -21.85
N ASP A 213 -2.47 26.04 -22.40
CA ASP A 213 -1.39 26.87 -22.92
C ASP A 213 -1.89 27.86 -23.99
N GLU A 214 -2.63 27.37 -24.98
CA GLU A 214 -3.22 28.21 -26.02
C GLU A 214 -4.22 29.23 -25.45
N TYR A 215 -5.01 28.82 -24.45
CA TYR A 215 -5.94 29.71 -23.76
C TYR A 215 -5.22 30.89 -23.11
N PHE A 216 -4.14 30.64 -22.37
CA PHE A 216 -3.38 31.68 -21.70
C PHE A 216 -2.62 32.58 -22.67
N GLU A 217 -2.19 32.06 -23.82
CA GLU A 217 -1.64 32.89 -24.90
C GLU A 217 -2.70 33.82 -25.52
N ALA A 218 -3.92 33.33 -25.73
CA ALA A 218 -5.01 34.14 -26.27
C ALA A 218 -5.57 35.14 -25.26
N ALA A 219 -5.45 34.85 -23.96
CA ALA A 219 -6.00 35.65 -22.87
C ALA A 219 -5.45 37.10 -22.91
N GLY A 220 -6.35 38.05 -23.16
CA GLY A 220 -6.01 39.48 -23.26
C GLY A 220 -5.67 39.98 -24.67
N MET A 221 -5.53 39.09 -25.66
CA MET A 221 -5.34 39.46 -27.08
C MET A 221 -6.58 39.18 -27.94
N ASP A 222 -7.23 38.02 -27.74
CA ASP A 222 -8.41 37.61 -28.50
C ASP A 222 -9.43 36.93 -27.58
N ARG A 223 -10.38 37.73 -27.09
CA ARG A 223 -11.42 37.26 -26.16
C ARG A 223 -12.30 36.17 -26.77
N ALA A 224 -12.63 36.26 -28.06
CA ALA A 224 -13.51 35.28 -28.70
C ALA A 224 -12.82 33.90 -28.78
N ARG A 225 -11.51 33.90 -29.07
CA ARG A 225 -10.69 32.68 -29.06
C ARG A 225 -10.52 32.12 -27.64
N SER A 226 -10.22 32.95 -26.65
CA SER A 226 -10.12 32.50 -25.25
C SER A 226 -11.43 31.89 -24.73
N ASP A 227 -12.57 32.51 -25.03
CA ASP A 227 -13.88 31.99 -24.60
C ASP A 227 -14.18 30.63 -25.27
N ALA A 228 -13.79 30.44 -26.53
CA ALA A 228 -13.93 29.15 -27.23
C ALA A 228 -13.01 28.06 -26.63
N LEU A 229 -11.73 28.38 -26.41
CA LEU A 229 -10.75 27.45 -25.82
C LEU A 229 -11.16 27.01 -24.41
N LEU A 230 -11.65 27.94 -23.58
CA LEU A 230 -12.18 27.59 -22.26
C LEU A 230 -13.33 26.58 -22.36
N SER A 231 -14.25 26.80 -23.30
CA SER A 231 -15.35 25.87 -23.53
C SER A 231 -14.85 24.48 -23.95
N ASP A 232 -13.84 24.42 -24.82
CA ASP A 232 -13.26 23.16 -25.29
C ASP A 232 -12.50 22.41 -24.19
N ILE A 233 -11.73 23.14 -23.36
CA ILE A 233 -11.03 22.58 -22.19
C ILE A 233 -12.03 21.96 -21.22
N LEU A 234 -13.07 22.72 -20.84
CA LEU A 234 -14.07 22.23 -19.88
C LEU A 234 -14.87 21.05 -20.44
N MET A 235 -15.26 21.10 -21.72
CA MET A 235 -15.94 19.98 -22.37
C MET A 235 -15.05 18.71 -22.41
N THR A 236 -13.75 18.89 -22.66
CA THR A 236 -12.78 17.78 -22.66
C THR A 236 -12.63 17.19 -21.25
N ALA A 237 -12.47 18.05 -20.24
CA ALA A 237 -12.38 17.65 -18.84
C ALA A 237 -13.65 16.94 -18.35
N GLU A 238 -14.84 17.44 -18.68
CA GLU A 238 -16.13 16.83 -18.33
C GLU A 238 -16.32 15.48 -19.04
N ARG A 239 -15.99 15.40 -20.34
CA ARG A 239 -16.09 14.14 -21.11
C ARG A 239 -15.18 13.08 -20.53
N ALA A 240 -13.94 13.45 -20.18
CA ALA A 240 -12.98 12.54 -19.56
C ALA A 240 -13.35 12.21 -18.11
N GLY A 241 -14.16 13.02 -17.42
CA GLY A 241 -14.45 12.89 -15.99
C GLY A 241 -13.43 13.58 -15.08
N ILE A 242 -12.43 14.25 -15.67
CA ILE A 242 -11.36 14.95 -14.94
C ILE A 242 -11.89 16.17 -14.19
N ALA A 243 -12.93 16.83 -14.71
CA ALA A 243 -13.58 17.93 -13.98
C ALA A 243 -14.10 17.48 -12.60
N ALA A 244 -14.65 16.26 -12.51
CA ALA A 244 -15.09 15.69 -11.25
C ALA A 244 -13.91 15.31 -10.34
N ASP A 245 -12.84 14.74 -10.90
CA ASP A 245 -11.60 14.43 -10.14
C ASP A 245 -10.96 15.70 -9.53
N CYS A 246 -11.12 16.85 -10.20
CA CYS A 246 -10.61 18.15 -9.73
C CYS A 246 -11.51 18.86 -8.72
N GLY A 247 -12.70 18.31 -8.41
CA GLY A 247 -13.68 18.98 -7.55
C GLY A 247 -14.22 20.29 -8.13
N ILE A 248 -14.33 20.38 -9.47
CA ILE A 248 -14.89 21.55 -10.14
C ILE A 248 -16.41 21.60 -9.91
N ALA A 249 -16.89 22.67 -9.28
CA ALA A 249 -18.31 22.90 -9.08
C ALA A 249 -18.92 23.65 -10.27
N ALA A 250 -20.25 23.53 -10.43
CA ALA A 250 -20.95 24.17 -11.54
C ALA A 250 -20.88 25.70 -11.46
N ASP A 251 -20.90 26.23 -10.24
CA ASP A 251 -20.89 27.66 -9.88
C ASP A 251 -19.49 28.26 -9.74
N ASP A 252 -18.43 27.46 -9.79
CA ASP A 252 -17.06 27.95 -9.92
C ASP A 252 -16.96 28.89 -11.14
N ASP A 253 -16.25 30.01 -10.98
CA ASP A 253 -15.97 30.89 -12.09
C ASP A 253 -14.91 30.29 -13.04
N ALA A 254 -14.79 30.84 -14.25
CA ALA A 254 -13.87 30.35 -15.26
C ALA A 254 -12.40 30.28 -14.78
N GLY A 255 -11.96 31.26 -14.00
CA GLY A 255 -10.61 31.31 -13.46
C GLY A 255 -10.38 30.23 -12.41
N GLU A 256 -11.36 30.03 -11.53
CA GLU A 256 -11.31 28.97 -10.51
C GLU A 256 -11.27 27.57 -11.16
N LYS A 257 -12.10 27.33 -12.18
CA LYS A 257 -12.11 26.05 -12.92
C LYS A 257 -10.75 25.75 -13.55
N LEU A 258 -10.14 26.74 -14.21
CA LEU A 258 -8.82 26.59 -14.82
C LEU A 258 -7.72 26.37 -13.77
N LEU A 259 -7.78 27.06 -12.63
CA LEU A 259 -6.82 26.89 -11.55
C LEU A 259 -6.89 25.46 -10.95
N LYS A 260 -8.10 24.94 -10.71
CA LYS A 260 -8.29 23.56 -10.24
C LYS A 260 -7.74 22.55 -11.25
N LEU A 261 -7.99 22.74 -12.55
CA LEU A 261 -7.43 21.89 -13.61
C LEU A 261 -5.90 21.96 -13.66
N ASP A 262 -5.31 23.16 -13.67
CA ASP A 262 -3.86 23.36 -13.77
C ASP A 262 -3.13 22.69 -12.59
N ASN A 263 -3.66 22.89 -11.37
CA ASN A 263 -3.13 22.27 -10.16
C ASN A 263 -3.22 20.73 -10.21
N PHE A 264 -4.34 20.19 -10.68
CA PHE A 264 -4.51 18.74 -10.80
C PHE A 264 -3.55 18.15 -11.83
N LEU A 265 -3.45 18.72 -13.03
CA LEU A 265 -2.54 18.27 -14.08
C LEU A 265 -1.07 18.29 -13.61
N CYS A 266 -0.66 19.37 -12.93
CA CYS A 266 0.67 19.46 -12.32
C CYS A 266 0.91 18.36 -11.26
N ASP A 267 -0.06 18.10 -10.37
CA ASP A 267 0.07 17.05 -9.34
C ASP A 267 0.15 15.64 -9.95
N LEU A 268 -0.53 15.40 -11.08
CA LEU A 268 -0.44 14.13 -11.81
C LEU A 268 0.91 13.96 -12.52
N LYS A 269 1.38 15.00 -13.21
CA LYS A 269 2.65 14.97 -13.94
C LYS A 269 3.84 14.64 -13.04
N GLU A 270 3.85 15.22 -11.83
CA GLU A 270 4.91 15.01 -10.84
C GLU A 270 4.79 13.71 -10.04
N LEU A 271 3.68 12.97 -10.20
CA LEU A 271 3.45 11.72 -9.48
C LEU A 271 4.62 10.75 -9.72
N GLN A 272 5.23 10.26 -8.64
CA GLN A 272 6.22 9.20 -8.73
C GLN A 272 5.50 7.86 -8.93
N ILE A 273 5.86 7.15 -10.00
CA ILE A 273 5.30 5.86 -10.37
C ILE A 273 6.42 4.84 -10.62
N ARG A 274 6.07 3.56 -10.59
CA ARG A 274 6.97 2.48 -10.96
C ARG A 274 7.13 2.40 -12.48
N ASP A 275 8.33 2.13 -12.95
CA ASP A 275 8.64 1.87 -14.36
C ASP A 275 9.07 0.40 -14.55
N GLY A 276 8.11 -0.50 -14.36
CA GLY A 276 8.31 -1.94 -14.37
C GLY A 276 8.48 -2.55 -12.97
N LEU A 277 9.11 -3.72 -12.91
CA LEU A 277 9.26 -4.55 -11.71
C LEU A 277 10.74 -4.87 -11.44
N HIS A 278 11.06 -5.19 -10.19
CA HIS A 278 12.40 -5.67 -9.84
C HIS A 278 12.59 -7.14 -10.26
N ILE A 279 13.80 -7.48 -10.71
CA ILE A 279 14.23 -8.86 -10.96
C ILE A 279 15.34 -9.18 -9.95
N PHE A 280 15.07 -10.13 -9.04
CA PHE A 280 16.02 -10.49 -7.98
C PHE A 280 17.39 -10.89 -8.55
N GLY A 281 18.46 -10.25 -8.07
CA GLY A 281 19.80 -10.49 -8.56
C GLY A 281 20.23 -9.63 -9.76
N VAL A 282 19.33 -8.79 -10.30
CA VAL A 282 19.60 -7.95 -11.47
C VAL A 282 19.57 -6.48 -11.07
N THR A 283 20.62 -5.75 -11.42
CA THR A 283 20.65 -4.29 -11.31
C THR A 283 19.88 -3.70 -12.50
N PRO A 284 19.00 -2.68 -12.29
CA PRO A 284 18.36 -1.98 -13.39
C PRO A 284 19.37 -1.47 -14.42
N ASP A 285 18.96 -1.44 -15.69
CA ASP A 285 19.79 -0.88 -16.74
C ASP A 285 19.98 0.64 -16.55
N ARG A 286 20.86 1.24 -17.36
CA ARG A 286 21.30 2.62 -17.14
C ARG A 286 20.13 3.64 -17.10
N PRO A 287 19.17 3.63 -18.04
CA PRO A 287 18.04 4.57 -17.99
C PRO A 287 17.18 4.40 -16.74
N LEU A 288 16.80 3.16 -16.39
CA LEU A 288 15.96 2.88 -15.22
C LEU A 288 16.70 3.21 -13.91
N ALA A 289 18.00 2.93 -13.85
CA ALA A 289 18.85 3.27 -12.72
C ALA A 289 19.00 4.78 -12.56
N ASP A 290 19.22 5.53 -13.65
CA ASP A 290 19.35 6.98 -13.62
C ASP A 290 18.01 7.64 -13.23
N GLY A 291 16.87 7.13 -13.70
CA GLY A 291 15.53 7.54 -13.24
C GLY A 291 15.34 7.35 -11.74
N LEU A 292 15.66 6.16 -11.22
CA LEU A 292 15.59 5.86 -9.79
C LEU A 292 16.54 6.76 -8.95
N LEU A 293 17.75 7.02 -9.44
CA LEU A 293 18.70 7.92 -8.80
C LEU A 293 18.18 9.36 -8.75
N THR A 294 17.55 9.85 -9.82
CA THR A 294 16.88 11.16 -9.83
C THR A 294 15.82 11.23 -8.73
N GLN A 295 14.99 10.18 -8.59
CA GLN A 295 13.95 10.15 -7.54
C GLN A 295 14.54 10.06 -6.12
N MET A 296 15.65 9.34 -5.90
CA MET A 296 16.35 9.31 -4.60
C MET A 296 16.98 10.68 -4.25
N LEU A 297 17.44 11.44 -5.26
CA LEU A 297 18.04 12.76 -5.07
C LEU A 297 17.01 13.89 -4.96
N ARG A 298 15.75 13.66 -5.38
CA ARG A 298 14.61 14.59 -5.22
C ARG A 298 14.33 14.87 -3.74
N THR A 299 14.42 13.88 -2.88
CA THR A 299 14.07 14.00 -1.45
C THR A 299 15.29 14.38 -0.61
N PRO A 300 15.16 15.28 0.39
CA PRO A 300 16.22 15.52 1.37
C PRO A 300 16.61 14.24 2.12
N ARG A 301 17.90 14.09 2.41
CA ARG A 301 18.48 12.92 3.09
C ARG A 301 19.10 13.37 4.41
N GLY A 302 19.19 12.51 5.41
CA GLY A 302 19.86 12.86 6.67
C GLY A 302 19.36 14.17 7.29
N ASP A 303 20.24 15.19 7.40
CA ASP A 303 19.90 16.53 7.91
C ASP A 303 19.35 17.50 6.85
N GLY A 304 19.29 17.07 5.58
CA GLY A 304 18.81 17.86 4.45
C GLY A 304 19.76 18.95 3.98
N THR A 305 21.04 18.93 4.39
CA THR A 305 22.01 19.97 4.06
C THR A 305 23.19 19.46 3.21
N GLY A 306 23.83 20.38 2.50
CA GLY A 306 25.00 20.10 1.68
C GLY A 306 24.76 18.97 0.66
N ALA A 307 25.62 17.94 0.65
CA ALA A 307 25.48 16.77 -0.20
C ALA A 307 24.19 15.96 0.06
N GLN A 308 23.52 16.20 1.18
CA GLN A 308 22.26 15.55 1.57
C GLN A 308 21.01 16.40 1.27
N ALA A 309 21.18 17.61 0.73
CA ALA A 309 20.06 18.45 0.30
C ALA A 309 19.30 17.86 -0.90
N ALA A 310 18.04 18.22 -1.09
CA ALA A 310 17.30 17.87 -2.30
C ALA A 310 17.95 18.50 -3.54
N LEU A 311 18.19 17.71 -4.59
CA LEU A 311 18.80 18.22 -5.82
C LEU A 311 17.98 19.38 -6.44
N PRO A 312 16.64 19.29 -6.58
CA PRO A 312 15.85 20.41 -7.09
C PRO A 312 16.04 21.72 -6.29
N ARG A 313 16.11 21.65 -4.94
CA ARG A 313 16.36 22.84 -4.09
C ARG A 313 17.73 23.47 -4.36
N THR A 314 18.76 22.64 -4.50
CA THR A 314 20.11 23.15 -4.81
C THR A 314 20.19 23.79 -6.20
N LEU A 315 19.44 23.25 -7.17
CA LEU A 315 19.34 23.82 -8.51
C LEU A 315 18.61 25.17 -8.49
N ALA A 316 17.49 25.28 -7.77
CA ALA A 316 16.79 26.54 -7.58
C ALA A 316 17.69 27.60 -6.92
N ALA A 317 18.45 27.22 -5.89
CA ALA A 317 19.38 28.10 -5.21
C ALA A 317 20.57 28.55 -6.09
N ASP A 318 21.23 27.62 -6.79
CA ASP A 318 22.38 27.92 -7.66
C ASP A 318 21.98 28.79 -8.87
N LEU A 319 20.77 28.61 -9.40
CA LEU A 319 20.22 29.41 -10.49
C LEU A 319 19.60 30.73 -10.03
N GLY A 320 19.52 30.97 -8.70
CA GLY A 320 18.91 32.16 -8.14
C GLY A 320 17.43 32.30 -8.49
N LEU A 321 16.70 31.18 -8.56
CA LEU A 321 15.28 31.18 -8.89
C LEU A 321 14.50 31.68 -7.68
N LYS A 322 14.02 32.91 -7.80
CA LYS A 322 13.16 33.55 -6.81
C LYS A 322 11.77 33.71 -7.40
N GLY A 323 10.77 33.21 -6.68
CA GLY A 323 9.36 33.42 -7.03
C GLY A 323 8.80 34.67 -6.35
N ASP A 324 7.49 34.68 -6.15
CA ASP A 324 6.80 35.73 -5.41
C ASP A 324 7.38 35.86 -3.98
N GLY A 325 7.66 37.10 -3.55
CA GLY A 325 8.27 37.39 -2.25
C GLY A 325 9.81 37.48 -2.18
N ASP A 326 10.54 37.38 -3.31
CA ASP A 326 12.01 37.50 -3.39
C ASP A 326 12.82 36.44 -2.60
N GLU A 327 12.15 35.39 -2.12
CA GLU A 327 12.74 34.19 -1.53
C GLU A 327 13.08 33.15 -2.61
N ILE A 328 14.08 32.29 -2.34
CA ILE A 328 14.44 31.20 -3.26
C ILE A 328 13.28 30.20 -3.30
N LEU A 329 12.85 29.84 -4.51
CA LEU A 329 11.82 28.84 -4.75
C LEU A 329 12.19 27.52 -4.07
N ASP A 330 11.29 27.01 -3.24
CA ASP A 330 11.36 25.63 -2.78
C ASP A 330 10.54 24.72 -3.70
N PRO A 331 11.18 24.00 -4.65
CA PRO A 331 10.47 23.18 -5.61
C PRO A 331 9.75 21.98 -4.98
N LEU A 332 10.00 21.62 -3.71
CA LEU A 332 9.31 20.50 -3.09
C LEU A 332 7.99 20.91 -2.42
N THR A 333 7.88 22.15 -1.97
CA THR A 333 6.75 22.62 -1.16
C THR A 333 5.90 23.69 -1.83
N ALA A 334 6.44 24.41 -2.81
CA ALA A 334 5.76 25.51 -3.49
C ALA A 334 4.44 25.08 -4.16
N GLU A 335 3.48 26.00 -4.14
CA GLU A 335 2.21 25.91 -4.84
C GLU A 335 2.43 26.01 -6.36
N ARG A 336 1.83 25.10 -7.13
CA ARG A 336 2.19 24.89 -8.54
C ARG A 336 1.52 25.89 -9.49
N GLY A 337 0.22 26.13 -9.31
CA GLY A 337 -0.57 27.01 -10.18
C GLY A 337 -0.27 28.51 -10.06
N VAL A 338 0.67 28.91 -9.18
CA VAL A 338 1.07 30.31 -9.04
C VAL A 338 1.83 30.77 -10.29
N PRO A 339 1.44 31.89 -10.93
CA PRO A 339 2.17 32.46 -12.07
C PRO A 339 3.65 32.70 -11.76
N TRP A 340 4.53 32.37 -12.70
CA TRP A 340 5.98 32.57 -12.58
C TRP A 340 6.42 33.90 -13.18
N ASP A 341 6.83 34.82 -12.33
CA ASP A 341 7.43 36.11 -12.70
C ASP A 341 8.96 36.12 -12.55
N GLY A 342 9.53 35.07 -11.95
CA GLY A 342 10.95 34.90 -11.70
C GLY A 342 11.82 34.73 -12.95
N ALA A 343 13.12 34.60 -12.70
CA ALA A 343 14.11 34.42 -13.75
C ALA A 343 13.83 33.15 -14.58
N ARG A 344 14.15 33.22 -15.87
CA ARG A 344 14.05 32.09 -16.81
C ARG A 344 15.43 31.77 -17.40
N PRO A 345 16.36 31.17 -16.64
CA PRO A 345 17.72 30.90 -17.14
C PRO A 345 17.69 30.03 -18.39
N ARG A 346 18.59 30.32 -19.33
CA ARG A 346 18.70 29.56 -20.60
C ARG A 346 18.89 28.06 -20.38
N MET A 347 19.62 27.66 -19.35
CA MET A 347 19.82 26.25 -18.99
C MET A 347 18.50 25.51 -18.71
N LEU A 348 17.48 26.20 -18.20
CA LEU A 348 16.14 25.63 -17.98
C LEU A 348 15.23 25.83 -19.20
N ALA A 349 15.33 26.98 -19.87
CA ALA A 349 14.55 27.27 -21.07
C ALA A 349 14.84 26.29 -22.22
N ASP A 350 16.10 25.88 -22.38
CA ASP A 350 16.53 24.96 -23.45
C ASP A 350 16.09 23.49 -23.20
N LEU A 351 15.54 23.15 -22.02
CA LEU A 351 15.13 21.78 -21.67
C LEU A 351 13.70 21.43 -22.10
N SER A 352 12.83 22.41 -22.28
CA SER A 352 11.45 22.20 -22.70
C SER A 352 10.96 23.37 -23.54
N SER A 353 10.37 23.05 -24.69
CA SER A 353 9.71 24.01 -25.58
C SER A 353 8.29 24.34 -25.17
N ALA A 354 7.74 23.68 -24.14
CA ALA A 354 6.43 24.03 -23.59
C ALA A 354 6.44 25.47 -23.05
N PRO A 355 5.29 26.15 -22.95
CA PRO A 355 5.20 27.42 -22.25
C PRO A 355 5.80 27.38 -20.83
N TRP A 356 6.17 28.56 -20.32
CA TRP A 356 6.74 28.73 -18.98
C TRP A 356 5.96 29.82 -18.24
N ARG A 357 4.76 29.42 -17.80
CA ARG A 357 3.71 30.24 -17.20
C ARG A 357 3.73 30.19 -15.67
N SER A 358 3.92 29.03 -15.08
CA SER A 358 3.66 28.78 -13.65
C SER A 358 4.90 28.32 -12.87
N THR A 359 4.74 28.29 -11.54
CA THR A 359 5.72 27.68 -10.64
C THR A 359 5.88 26.19 -10.95
N GLY A 360 4.81 25.49 -11.32
CA GLY A 360 4.84 24.11 -11.83
C GLY A 360 5.79 23.95 -13.03
N ASP A 361 5.70 24.82 -14.03
CA ASP A 361 6.58 24.78 -15.21
C ASP A 361 8.06 24.99 -14.86
N THR A 362 8.32 25.75 -13.78
CA THR A 362 9.68 25.97 -13.26
C THR A 362 10.20 24.71 -12.59
N VAL A 363 9.37 24.06 -11.77
CA VAL A 363 9.69 22.82 -11.07
C VAL A 363 9.93 21.68 -12.07
N GLU A 364 9.10 21.56 -13.10
CA GLU A 364 9.30 20.59 -14.17
C GLU A 364 10.67 20.75 -14.83
N ARG A 365 11.06 21.98 -15.16
CA ARG A 365 12.39 22.23 -15.76
C ARG A 365 13.53 21.93 -14.80
N LEU A 366 13.35 22.15 -13.50
CA LEU A 366 14.31 21.73 -12.47
C LEU A 366 14.44 20.21 -12.42
N ASP A 367 13.34 19.47 -12.59
CA ASP A 367 13.33 18.01 -12.62
C ASP A 367 14.00 17.46 -13.88
N LEU A 368 13.72 18.04 -15.04
CA LEU A 368 14.41 17.73 -16.30
C LEU A 368 15.91 18.01 -16.20
N LEU A 369 16.30 19.11 -15.56
CA LEU A 369 17.71 19.44 -15.32
C LEU A 369 18.35 18.43 -14.35
N ALA A 370 17.66 18.09 -13.26
CA ALA A 370 18.11 17.10 -12.30
C ALA A 370 18.37 15.74 -12.97
N HIS A 371 17.46 15.30 -13.84
CA HIS A 371 17.64 14.07 -14.61
C HIS A 371 18.85 14.17 -15.57
N ALA A 372 18.95 15.26 -16.34
CA ALA A 372 20.08 15.48 -17.25
C ALA A 372 21.45 15.51 -16.54
N LEU A 373 21.50 16.02 -15.29
CA LEU A 373 22.70 16.00 -14.45
C LEU A 373 23.07 14.59 -13.99
N VAL A 374 22.07 13.79 -13.58
CA VAL A 374 22.28 12.38 -13.20
C VAL A 374 22.78 11.57 -14.39
N GLU A 375 22.30 11.84 -15.59
CA GLU A 375 22.80 11.21 -16.81
C GLU A 375 24.17 11.75 -17.27
N HIS A 376 24.72 12.77 -16.59
CA HIS A 376 25.93 13.50 -16.97
C HIS A 376 25.86 14.15 -18.36
N ARG A 377 24.66 14.51 -18.84
CA ARG A 377 24.46 15.21 -20.12
C ARG A 377 24.82 16.71 -20.05
N VAL A 378 24.73 17.29 -18.86
CA VAL A 378 25.04 18.71 -18.59
C VAL A 378 25.86 18.84 -17.30
N PRO A 379 26.66 19.91 -17.13
CA PRO A 379 27.37 20.18 -15.88
C PRO A 379 26.45 20.87 -14.84
N PRO A 380 26.74 20.75 -13.53
CA PRO A 380 26.00 21.45 -12.49
C PRO A 380 26.09 22.98 -12.65
N PRO A 381 24.99 23.74 -12.46
CA PRO A 381 24.98 25.20 -12.62
C PRO A 381 25.75 25.95 -11.53
N GLY A 382 25.99 25.35 -10.37
CA GLY A 382 26.65 26.02 -9.25
C GLY A 382 27.19 25.07 -8.17
N PRO A 383 27.75 25.63 -7.09
CA PRO A 383 28.48 24.84 -6.08
C PRO A 383 27.59 23.91 -5.25
N GLN A 384 26.31 24.25 -5.04
CA GLN A 384 25.43 23.42 -4.20
C GLN A 384 25.01 22.14 -4.94
N SER A 385 24.59 22.28 -6.19
CA SER A 385 24.27 21.16 -7.08
C SER A 385 25.51 20.34 -7.42
N ALA A 386 26.66 20.99 -7.66
CA ALA A 386 27.94 20.30 -7.88
C ALA A 386 28.30 19.40 -6.69
N MET A 387 28.11 19.86 -5.45
CA MET A 387 28.36 19.03 -4.28
C MET A 387 27.51 17.75 -4.28
N ILE A 388 26.23 17.78 -4.67
CA ILE A 388 25.41 16.57 -4.76
C ILE A 388 25.91 15.65 -5.89
N ILE A 389 26.11 16.21 -7.09
CA ILE A 389 26.49 15.45 -8.29
C ILE A 389 27.89 14.85 -8.19
N GLU A 390 28.83 15.53 -7.55
CA GLU A 390 30.24 15.12 -7.45
C GLU A 390 30.52 14.26 -6.20
N THR A 391 29.69 14.33 -5.15
CA THR A 391 29.94 13.59 -3.90
C THR A 391 28.88 12.53 -3.56
N ALA A 392 27.59 12.90 -3.57
CA ALA A 392 26.52 11.99 -3.16
C ALA A 392 26.16 11.01 -4.28
N LEU A 393 25.97 11.49 -5.51
CA LEU A 393 25.56 10.68 -6.65
C LEU A 393 26.50 9.50 -6.92
N PRO A 394 27.85 9.65 -6.97
CA PRO A 394 28.74 8.51 -7.22
C PRO A 394 28.60 7.43 -6.15
N THR A 395 28.52 7.83 -4.88
CA THR A 395 28.37 6.89 -3.76
C THR A 395 27.05 6.13 -3.83
N ILE A 396 25.94 6.81 -4.12
CA ILE A 396 24.61 6.18 -4.21
C ILE A 396 24.55 5.28 -5.45
N ARG A 397 25.06 5.75 -6.60
CA ARG A 397 25.15 4.98 -7.84
C ARG A 397 25.93 3.69 -7.62
N ASP A 398 27.11 3.75 -7.01
CA ASP A 398 27.94 2.57 -6.74
C ASP A 398 27.18 1.53 -5.90
N ARG A 399 26.49 2.00 -4.85
CA ARG A 399 25.65 1.13 -4.00
C ARG A 399 24.48 0.53 -4.79
N LEU A 400 23.81 1.31 -5.63
CA LEU A 400 22.72 0.84 -6.49
C LEU A 400 23.22 -0.23 -7.47
N THR A 401 24.35 0.00 -8.14
CA THR A 401 24.92 -0.99 -9.07
C THR A 401 25.34 -2.30 -8.38
N ALA A 402 25.71 -2.23 -7.10
CA ALA A 402 26.07 -3.40 -6.32
C ALA A 402 24.86 -4.25 -5.87
N CYS A 403 23.63 -3.73 -5.95
CA CYS A 403 22.42 -4.41 -5.46
C CYS A 403 22.21 -5.78 -6.10
N GLY A 404 22.08 -5.87 -7.43
CA GLY A 404 21.82 -7.14 -8.12
C GLY A 404 22.85 -8.24 -7.78
N PRO A 405 24.16 -8.00 -7.98
CA PRO A 405 25.18 -8.98 -7.60
C PRO A 405 25.16 -9.36 -6.12
N ARG A 406 24.87 -8.42 -5.22
CA ARG A 406 24.80 -8.69 -3.77
C ARG A 406 23.57 -9.47 -3.35
N GLU A 407 22.43 -9.25 -3.98
CA GLU A 407 21.21 -10.05 -3.76
C GLU A 407 21.49 -11.53 -4.04
N MET A 408 22.15 -11.82 -5.18
CA MET A 408 22.52 -13.19 -5.54
C MET A 408 23.61 -13.77 -4.63
N ASP A 409 24.65 -13.00 -4.29
CA ASP A 409 25.68 -13.43 -3.33
C ASP A 409 25.07 -13.75 -1.97
N ALA A 410 24.12 -12.95 -1.49
CA ALA A 410 23.44 -13.17 -0.22
C ALA A 410 22.67 -14.50 -0.20
N LEU A 411 21.93 -14.80 -1.28
CA LEU A 411 21.24 -16.09 -1.44
C LEU A 411 22.23 -17.26 -1.41
N LEU A 412 23.28 -17.21 -2.23
CA LEU A 412 24.30 -18.27 -2.27
C LEU A 412 25.03 -18.42 -0.93
N ARG A 413 25.32 -17.31 -0.26
CA ARG A 413 25.97 -17.29 1.05
C ARG A 413 25.09 -17.92 2.12
N ALA A 414 23.80 -17.61 2.12
CA ALA A 414 22.83 -18.17 3.06
C ALA A 414 22.60 -19.67 2.82
N LEU A 415 22.49 -20.11 1.56
CA LEU A 415 22.42 -21.53 1.19
C LEU A 415 23.67 -22.31 1.62
N ASN A 416 24.83 -21.66 1.72
CA ASN A 416 26.06 -22.24 2.27
C ASN A 416 26.15 -22.14 3.81
N GLY A 417 25.07 -21.80 4.51
CA GLY A 417 25.03 -21.70 5.97
C GLY A 417 25.91 -20.58 6.56
N ARG A 418 26.23 -19.55 5.77
CA ARG A 418 27.09 -18.44 6.21
C ARG A 418 26.25 -17.25 6.68
N PHE A 419 26.83 -16.47 7.61
CA PHE A 419 26.20 -15.26 8.15
C PHE A 419 25.89 -14.23 7.06
N VAL A 420 24.62 -13.88 6.84
CA VAL A 420 24.21 -12.76 5.97
C VAL A 420 24.28 -11.44 6.76
N PRO A 421 25.04 -10.43 6.30
CA PRO A 421 25.13 -9.14 6.98
C PRO A 421 23.76 -8.48 7.17
N ALA A 422 23.54 -7.87 8.33
CA ALA A 422 22.35 -7.06 8.58
C ALA A 422 22.50 -5.65 8.01
N GLY A 423 21.38 -4.98 7.75
CA GLY A 423 21.31 -3.60 7.28
C GLY A 423 20.00 -2.91 7.67
N PRO A 424 19.92 -1.58 7.56
CA PRO A 424 18.65 -0.87 7.73
C PRO A 424 17.69 -1.20 6.59
N SER A 425 16.39 -0.99 6.85
CA SER A 425 15.29 -1.09 5.89
C SER A 425 14.54 0.24 5.78
N GLY A 426 13.77 0.40 4.71
CA GLY A 426 13.00 1.61 4.43
C GLY A 426 12.95 1.95 2.93
N ALA A 427 12.20 3.00 2.62
CA ALA A 427 11.99 3.51 1.27
C ALA A 427 13.20 4.34 0.79
N PRO A 428 13.95 3.90 -0.24
CA PRO A 428 15.08 4.68 -0.75
C PRO A 428 14.66 6.06 -1.27
N THR A 429 13.48 6.17 -1.89
CA THR A 429 12.98 7.44 -2.44
C THR A 429 12.43 8.38 -1.36
N ARG A 430 12.18 7.86 -0.15
CA ARG A 430 11.86 8.65 1.05
C ARG A 430 13.11 9.06 1.85
N GLY A 431 14.18 9.44 1.15
CA GLY A 431 15.39 9.99 1.76
C GLY A 431 16.27 8.99 2.52
N ARG A 432 16.17 7.68 2.23
CA ARG A 432 16.94 6.62 2.93
C ARG A 432 17.92 5.83 2.03
N PRO A 433 18.84 6.45 1.30
CA PRO A 433 19.79 5.71 0.44
C PRO A 433 20.78 4.82 1.21
N GLU A 434 20.86 4.91 2.53
CA GLU A 434 21.61 3.99 3.39
C GLU A 434 21.05 2.56 3.42
N VAL A 435 19.82 2.36 2.92
CA VAL A 435 19.25 1.03 2.69
C VAL A 435 19.88 0.34 1.47
N LEU A 436 20.75 1.02 0.72
CA LEU A 436 21.57 0.43 -0.32
C LEU A 436 23.01 0.14 0.17
N PRO A 437 23.70 -0.85 -0.39
CA PRO A 437 23.18 -1.85 -1.33
C PRO A 437 22.29 -2.88 -0.62
N THR A 438 21.42 -3.53 -1.39
CA THR A 438 20.61 -4.68 -0.96
C THR A 438 21.45 -5.97 -0.91
N GLY A 439 20.82 -7.12 -0.64
CA GLY A 439 21.48 -8.39 -0.31
C GLY A 439 21.82 -8.53 1.19
N ARG A 440 20.97 -7.99 2.07
CA ARG A 440 21.17 -7.98 3.52
C ARG A 440 19.97 -8.55 4.28
N ASN A 441 20.24 -9.02 5.48
CA ASN A 441 19.22 -9.47 6.42
C ASN A 441 18.74 -8.29 7.26
N PHE A 442 17.88 -7.45 6.68
CA PHE A 442 17.58 -6.15 7.28
C PHE A 442 17.02 -6.24 8.71
N PHE A 443 17.19 -5.17 9.46
CA PHE A 443 16.48 -4.88 10.71
C PHE A 443 15.53 -3.70 10.50
N SER A 444 14.51 -3.58 11.36
CA SER A 444 13.58 -2.45 11.34
C SER A 444 14.09 -1.29 12.20
N ILE A 445 13.46 -1.00 13.34
CA ILE A 445 13.80 0.13 14.22
C ILE A 445 13.58 -0.22 15.70
N ASP A 446 14.11 0.60 16.62
CA ASP A 446 13.78 0.48 18.05
C ASP A 446 12.37 1.02 18.28
N SER A 447 11.40 0.11 18.44
CA SER A 447 10.00 0.46 18.65
C SER A 447 9.78 1.36 19.88
N ARG A 448 10.66 1.34 20.89
CA ARG A 448 10.53 2.17 22.11
C ARG A 448 10.81 3.66 21.87
N ALA A 449 11.38 4.00 20.72
CA ALA A 449 11.66 5.38 20.32
C ALA A 449 10.53 6.00 19.50
N LEU A 450 9.41 5.29 19.32
CA LEU A 450 8.26 5.77 18.55
C LEU A 450 7.12 6.31 19.44
N PRO A 451 6.47 7.42 19.03
CA PRO A 451 6.81 8.23 17.87
C PRO A 451 8.09 9.05 18.11
N THR A 452 8.87 9.32 17.07
CA THR A 452 10.08 10.16 17.18
C THR A 452 9.71 11.65 17.33
N PRO A 453 10.61 12.52 17.83
CA PRO A 453 10.34 13.96 17.89
C PRO A 453 10.06 14.60 16.52
N VAL A 454 10.62 14.04 15.45
CA VAL A 454 10.35 14.49 14.08
C VAL A 454 8.94 14.06 13.68
N ALA A 455 8.62 12.76 13.81
CA ALA A 455 7.29 12.23 13.54
C ALA A 455 6.18 12.96 14.32
N TRP A 456 6.45 13.36 15.57
CA TRP A 456 5.52 14.19 16.34
C TRP A 456 5.20 15.53 15.65
N ARG A 457 6.21 16.26 15.15
CA ARG A 457 5.97 17.52 14.43
C ARG A 457 5.19 17.30 13.14
N LEU A 458 5.45 16.19 12.44
CA LEU A 458 4.73 15.84 11.21
C LEU A 458 3.28 15.43 11.49
N GLY A 459 3.07 14.60 12.50
CA GLY A 459 1.74 14.23 12.98
C GLY A 459 0.93 15.45 13.45
N TRP A 460 1.58 16.43 14.08
CA TRP A 460 0.95 17.70 14.42
C TRP A 460 0.52 18.50 13.17
N ALA A 461 1.45 18.73 12.23
CA ALA A 461 1.15 19.44 10.99
C ALA A 461 0.04 18.74 10.17
N SER A 462 0.07 17.41 10.11
CA SER A 462 -0.96 16.62 9.44
C SER A 462 -2.31 16.64 10.17
N ALA A 463 -2.32 16.72 11.51
CA ALA A 463 -3.56 16.85 12.27
C ALA A 463 -4.20 18.23 12.04
N GLU A 464 -3.42 19.31 12.10
CA GLU A 464 -3.90 20.67 11.83
C GLU A 464 -4.44 20.79 10.41
N ALA A 465 -3.69 20.34 9.39
CA ALA A 465 -4.15 20.38 8.00
C ALA A 465 -5.45 19.58 7.78
N LEU A 466 -5.62 18.45 8.48
CA LEU A 466 -6.84 17.64 8.41
C LEU A 466 -8.03 18.39 9.03
N LEU A 467 -7.80 19.00 10.19
CA LEU A 467 -8.82 19.74 10.92
C LEU A 467 -9.26 20.98 10.13
N ASP A 468 -8.32 21.72 9.55
CA ASP A 468 -8.59 22.88 8.68
C ASP A 468 -9.41 22.46 7.47
N ARG A 469 -8.99 21.39 6.77
CA ARG A 469 -9.71 20.87 5.61
C ARG A 469 -11.14 20.47 5.99
N HIS A 470 -11.31 19.72 7.08
CA HIS A 470 -12.63 19.29 7.53
C HIS A 470 -13.52 20.49 7.94
N LEU A 471 -12.95 21.49 8.61
CA LEU A 471 -13.67 22.69 9.00
C LEU A 471 -14.13 23.50 7.78
N MET A 472 -13.28 23.64 6.76
CA MET A 472 -13.63 24.31 5.50
C MET A 472 -14.76 23.61 4.75
N GLU A 473 -14.76 22.27 4.71
CA GLU A 473 -15.75 21.48 3.97
C GLU A 473 -17.08 21.29 4.72
N HIS A 474 -17.04 21.16 6.05
CA HIS A 474 -18.19 20.75 6.86
C HIS A 474 -18.66 21.80 7.88
N GLY A 475 -17.91 22.90 8.04
CA GLY A 475 -18.25 24.03 8.89
C GLY A 475 -18.12 23.79 10.40
N ASN A 476 -17.72 22.59 10.83
CA ASN A 476 -17.47 22.24 12.24
C ASN A 476 -16.23 21.37 12.36
N TRP A 477 -15.59 21.38 13.54
CA TRP A 477 -14.52 20.42 13.85
C TRP A 477 -15.08 19.00 13.97
N PRO A 478 -14.32 17.97 13.56
CA PRO A 478 -14.72 16.58 13.77
C PRO A 478 -14.67 16.26 15.27
N ARG A 479 -15.73 15.65 15.81
CA ARG A 479 -15.77 15.25 17.23
C ARG A 479 -15.13 13.90 17.47
N ALA A 480 -15.23 12.99 16.49
CA ALA A 480 -14.62 11.67 16.55
C ALA A 480 -14.08 11.22 15.18
N ILE A 481 -12.93 10.55 15.18
CA ILE A 481 -12.27 10.02 13.98
C ILE A 481 -11.84 8.58 14.24
N VAL A 482 -11.96 7.72 13.23
CA VAL A 482 -11.31 6.40 13.23
C VAL A 482 -10.09 6.41 12.32
N LEU A 483 -8.93 6.04 12.86
CA LEU A 483 -7.65 6.01 12.16
C LEU A 483 -7.18 4.56 12.00
N SER A 484 -6.89 4.14 10.77
CA SER A 484 -6.23 2.86 10.50
C SER A 484 -4.71 2.98 10.69
N ALA A 485 -4.14 2.25 11.66
CA ALA A 485 -2.71 2.32 11.98
C ALA A 485 -1.96 1.05 11.56
N TRP A 486 -0.96 1.21 10.68
CA TRP A 486 -0.17 0.11 10.13
C TRP A 486 1.23 0.02 10.73
N GLY A 487 1.66 -1.20 11.07
CA GLY A 487 2.97 -1.37 11.69
C GLY A 487 4.11 -1.05 10.71
N THR A 488 3.98 -1.41 9.43
CA THR A 488 5.01 -1.14 8.42
C THR A 488 5.21 0.37 8.18
N SER A 489 4.12 1.14 8.09
CA SER A 489 4.16 2.60 7.92
C SER A 489 4.84 3.28 9.11
N ASN A 490 4.45 2.91 10.34
CA ASN A 490 5.08 3.46 11.55
C ASN A 490 6.58 3.10 11.67
N MET A 491 7.01 1.95 11.12
CA MET A 491 8.44 1.60 11.04
C MET A 491 9.24 2.47 10.08
N ARG A 492 8.64 2.86 8.95
CA ARG A 492 9.28 3.71 7.94
C ARG A 492 9.31 5.17 8.35
N THR A 493 8.25 5.65 8.99
CA THR A 493 8.10 7.08 9.30
C THR A 493 8.69 7.50 10.64
N GLY A 494 8.86 6.55 11.57
CA GLY A 494 9.16 6.90 12.94
C GLY A 494 7.90 7.21 13.76
N GLY A 495 6.72 6.78 13.31
CA GLY A 495 5.49 6.80 14.10
C GLY A 495 4.47 7.88 13.71
N ASP A 496 4.39 8.27 12.43
CA ASP A 496 3.52 9.37 11.97
C ASP A 496 2.03 9.15 12.31
N ASP A 497 1.48 7.93 12.11
CA ASP A 497 0.06 7.64 12.44
C ASP A 497 -0.24 7.85 13.93
N LEU A 498 0.63 7.32 14.80
CA LEU A 498 0.47 7.45 16.24
C LEU A 498 0.66 8.90 16.70
N ALA A 499 1.61 9.60 16.10
CA ALA A 499 1.81 11.03 16.34
C ALA A 499 0.58 11.85 15.94
N GLN A 500 -0.01 11.58 14.77
CA GLN A 500 -1.22 12.26 14.31
C GLN A 500 -2.41 11.99 15.25
N ALA A 501 -2.61 10.74 15.66
CA ALA A 501 -3.65 10.38 16.62
C ALA A 501 -3.51 11.14 17.95
N LEU A 502 -2.29 11.20 18.50
CA LEU A 502 -2.02 11.94 19.73
C LEU A 502 -2.20 13.46 19.55
N ALA A 503 -1.83 14.01 18.38
CA ALA A 503 -2.00 15.43 18.06
C ALA A 503 -3.47 15.85 17.98
N LEU A 504 -4.32 15.03 17.35
CA LEU A 504 -5.76 15.22 17.31
C LEU A 504 -6.38 15.29 18.72
N MET A 505 -5.89 14.46 19.65
CA MET A 505 -6.32 14.47 21.07
C MET A 505 -5.74 15.62 21.90
N GLY A 506 -4.75 16.36 21.38
CA GLY A 506 -4.01 17.38 22.12
C GLY A 506 -3.05 16.80 23.16
N VAL A 507 -2.35 15.71 22.81
CA VAL A 507 -1.39 15.01 23.67
C VAL A 507 -0.02 14.97 23.01
N ARG A 508 1.02 15.42 23.71
CA ARG A 508 2.40 15.41 23.22
C ARG A 508 3.21 14.29 23.88
N PRO A 509 3.86 13.38 23.15
CA PRO A 509 4.78 12.41 23.74
C PRO A 509 5.97 13.10 24.45
N SER A 510 6.52 12.44 25.47
CA SER A 510 7.71 12.90 26.18
C SER A 510 8.86 11.91 25.93
N TRP A 511 10.08 12.42 25.73
CA TRP A 511 11.25 11.62 25.39
C TRP A 511 12.37 11.76 26.41
N ASP A 512 13.08 10.67 26.67
CA ASP A 512 14.37 10.73 27.36
C ASP A 512 15.42 11.39 26.47
N ALA A 513 16.13 12.39 27.00
CA ALA A 513 17.09 13.18 26.22
C ALA A 513 18.27 12.35 25.69
N SER A 514 18.66 11.28 26.39
CA SER A 514 19.83 10.47 26.04
C SER A 514 19.50 9.34 25.06
N SER A 515 18.48 8.56 25.38
CA SER A 515 18.10 7.33 24.66
C SER A 515 17.07 7.59 23.56
N ARG A 516 16.46 8.79 23.54
CA ARG A 516 15.34 9.16 22.66
C ARG A 516 14.11 8.26 22.79
N ARG A 517 14.06 7.41 23.82
CA ARG A 517 12.90 6.56 24.09
C ARG A 517 11.75 7.41 24.58
N VAL A 518 10.54 7.02 24.21
CA VAL A 518 9.33 7.62 24.76
C VAL A 518 9.19 7.16 26.21
N THR A 519 9.06 8.12 27.12
CA THR A 519 8.97 7.89 28.57
C THR A 519 7.57 8.18 29.12
N GLY A 520 6.77 8.94 28.39
CA GLY A 520 5.43 9.35 28.80
C GLY A 520 4.79 10.29 27.78
N PHE A 521 3.90 11.14 28.27
CA PHE A 521 3.24 12.17 27.49
C PHE A 521 2.83 13.34 28.39
N ASP A 522 2.65 14.50 27.78
CA ASP A 522 2.13 15.73 28.36
C ASP A 522 0.80 16.08 27.65
N ILE A 523 -0.23 16.40 28.41
CA ILE A 523 -1.51 16.87 27.83
C ILE A 523 -1.41 18.38 27.60
N ILE A 524 -1.71 18.81 26.38
CA ILE A 524 -1.74 20.23 26.01
C ILE A 524 -3.03 20.84 26.59
N PRO A 525 -2.93 21.92 27.39
CA PRO A 525 -4.11 22.65 27.90
C PRO A 525 -4.96 23.22 26.76
N LEU A 526 -6.27 23.31 26.95
CA LEU A 526 -7.20 23.79 25.91
C LEU A 526 -6.87 25.22 25.43
N GLU A 527 -6.37 26.09 26.33
CA GLU A 527 -5.99 27.46 25.98
C GLU A 527 -4.78 27.53 25.05
N VAL A 528 -3.96 26.49 25.03
CA VAL A 528 -2.81 26.34 24.11
C VAL A 528 -3.21 25.54 22.87
N LEU A 529 -4.12 24.57 23.03
CA LEU A 529 -4.63 23.76 21.92
C LEU A 529 -5.47 24.60 20.94
N ASP A 530 -6.22 25.57 21.46
CA ASP A 530 -7.07 26.51 20.70
C ASP A 530 -8.12 25.86 19.79
N ARG A 531 -8.54 24.64 20.13
CA ARG A 531 -9.60 23.87 19.48
C ARG A 531 -10.10 22.75 20.40
N PRO A 532 -11.26 22.14 20.10
CA PRO A 532 -11.68 20.91 20.77
C PRO A 532 -10.66 19.78 20.60
N ARG A 533 -10.62 18.88 21.58
CA ARG A 533 -9.98 17.57 21.43
C ARG A 533 -10.82 16.72 20.50
N VAL A 534 -10.19 15.83 19.74
CA VAL A 534 -10.91 14.85 18.91
C VAL A 534 -10.88 13.47 19.56
N ASP A 535 -12.02 12.78 19.62
CA ASP A 535 -12.09 11.40 20.09
C ASP A 535 -11.58 10.43 19.01
N VAL A 536 -10.34 9.97 19.16
CA VAL A 536 -9.67 9.11 18.17
C VAL A 536 -9.81 7.64 18.53
N CYS A 537 -10.38 6.85 17.62
CA CYS A 537 -10.38 5.39 17.67
C CYS A 537 -9.32 4.85 16.72
N LEU A 538 -8.42 4.00 17.21
CA LEU A 538 -7.41 3.32 16.40
C LEU A 538 -7.89 1.94 15.98
N ARG A 539 -7.86 1.68 14.67
CA ARG A 539 -7.92 0.32 14.13
C ARG A 539 -6.53 -0.11 13.70
N CYS A 540 -5.84 -0.83 14.58
CA CYS A 540 -4.46 -1.30 14.37
C CYS A 540 -4.41 -2.60 13.55
N SER A 541 -3.50 -2.69 12.59
CA SER A 541 -3.18 -3.97 11.93
C SER A 541 -2.69 -5.02 12.95
N GLY A 542 -2.87 -6.31 12.66
CA GLY A 542 -2.38 -7.38 13.53
C GLY A 542 -0.85 -7.33 13.73
N PHE A 543 -0.11 -6.88 12.72
CA PHE A 543 1.33 -6.65 12.86
C PHE A 543 1.65 -5.44 13.75
N PHE A 544 0.87 -4.35 13.68
CA PHE A 544 1.04 -3.22 14.61
C PHE A 544 0.91 -3.67 16.06
N ARG A 545 -0.11 -4.48 16.37
CA ARG A 545 -0.28 -5.11 17.69
C ARG A 545 0.98 -5.88 18.12
N ASP A 546 1.53 -6.69 17.24
CA ASP A 546 2.68 -7.55 17.56
C ASP A 546 3.99 -6.77 17.70
N ALA A 547 4.15 -5.65 16.99
CA ALA A 547 5.38 -4.86 16.97
C ALA A 547 5.40 -3.69 17.96
N PHE A 548 4.24 -3.14 18.30
CA PHE A 548 4.09 -1.88 19.05
C PHE A 548 3.14 -1.98 20.27
N PRO A 549 3.22 -3.03 21.12
CA PRO A 549 2.34 -3.13 22.28
C PRO A 549 2.54 -1.96 23.26
N ALA A 550 3.77 -1.47 23.43
CA ALA A 550 4.06 -0.34 24.30
C ALA A 550 3.41 0.96 23.81
N GLN A 551 3.32 1.17 22.50
CA GLN A 551 2.62 2.31 21.90
C GLN A 551 1.11 2.22 22.09
N MET A 552 0.53 1.03 21.98
CA MET A 552 -0.89 0.83 22.28
C MET A 552 -1.17 1.15 23.75
N THR A 553 -0.31 0.71 24.67
CA THR A 553 -0.41 1.09 26.10
C THR A 553 -0.26 2.61 26.30
N LEU A 554 0.68 3.26 25.61
CA LEU A 554 0.87 4.71 25.67
C LEU A 554 -0.40 5.46 25.23
N PHE A 555 -0.99 5.04 24.11
CA PHE A 555 -2.21 5.64 23.58
C PHE A 555 -3.41 5.42 24.50
N ASP A 556 -3.62 4.20 25.02
CA ASP A 556 -4.68 3.91 25.99
C ASP A 556 -4.53 4.76 27.27
N ARG A 557 -3.31 4.93 27.78
CA ARG A 557 -3.04 5.83 28.91
C ARG A 557 -3.37 7.28 28.60
N ALA A 558 -3.04 7.76 27.40
CA ALA A 558 -3.39 9.11 26.96
C ALA A 558 -4.90 9.31 26.90
N VAL A 559 -5.65 8.35 26.33
CA VAL A 559 -7.13 8.36 26.30
C VAL A 559 -7.70 8.46 27.71
N ARG A 560 -7.25 7.60 28.63
CA ARG A 560 -7.71 7.60 30.03
C ARG A 560 -7.42 8.92 30.74
N ALA A 561 -6.22 9.47 30.55
CA ALA A 561 -5.82 10.72 31.19
C ALA A 561 -6.62 11.91 30.65
N VAL A 562 -6.87 11.98 29.34
CA VAL A 562 -7.70 13.02 28.71
C VAL A 562 -9.17 12.88 29.10
N ALA A 563 -9.69 11.65 29.17
CA ALA A 563 -11.07 11.38 29.59
C ALA A 563 -11.37 11.77 31.05
N ALA A 564 -10.34 11.87 31.89
CA ALA A 564 -10.44 12.21 33.30
C ALA A 564 -10.39 13.73 33.58
N LEU A 565 -10.17 14.56 32.56
CA LEU A 565 -10.11 16.02 32.71
C LEU A 565 -11.51 16.60 32.93
N ASP A 566 -11.57 17.64 33.76
CA ASP A 566 -12.77 18.46 33.96
C ASP A 566 -12.82 19.57 32.91
N GLU A 567 -13.21 19.19 31.69
CA GLU A 567 -13.31 20.07 30.52
C GLU A 567 -14.76 20.06 29.96
N PRO A 568 -15.23 21.15 29.34
CA PRO A 568 -16.56 21.19 28.71
C PRO A 568 -16.78 20.09 27.67
N GLU A 569 -18.01 19.55 27.56
CA GLU A 569 -18.34 18.44 26.64
C GLU A 569 -18.08 18.75 25.15
N ASP A 570 -18.29 20.00 24.75
CA ASP A 570 -18.03 20.49 23.39
C ASP A 570 -16.52 20.62 23.10
N MET A 571 -15.69 20.78 24.13
CA MET A 571 -14.23 20.88 24.02
C MET A 571 -13.50 19.56 24.27
N ASN A 572 -14.10 18.62 25.01
CA ASN A 572 -13.55 17.29 25.26
C ASN A 572 -14.59 16.17 24.99
N PRO A 573 -14.80 15.83 23.71
CA PRO A 573 -15.65 14.71 23.30
C PRO A 573 -15.22 13.36 23.89
N ILE A 574 -13.93 13.16 24.18
CA ILE A 574 -13.40 11.91 24.75
C ILE A 574 -14.01 11.68 26.13
N ALA A 575 -13.92 12.68 27.02
CA ALA A 575 -14.49 12.63 28.37
C ALA A 575 -16.01 12.48 28.33
N ALA A 576 -16.69 13.29 27.51
CA ALA A 576 -18.13 13.26 27.37
C ALA A 576 -18.64 11.90 26.88
N ASN A 577 -18.00 11.32 25.85
CA ASN A 577 -18.37 10.01 25.32
C ASN A 577 -18.10 8.90 26.35
N ALA A 578 -16.95 8.92 27.03
CA ALA A 578 -16.63 7.92 28.06
C ALA A 578 -17.64 7.91 29.22
N GLN A 579 -18.10 9.09 29.66
CA GLN A 579 -19.14 9.20 30.69
C GLN A 579 -20.50 8.70 30.20
N ARG A 580 -20.90 9.10 28.99
CA ARG A 580 -22.18 8.69 28.38
C ARG A 580 -22.25 7.17 28.18
N ASP A 581 -21.18 6.59 27.63
CA ASP A 581 -21.08 5.15 27.37
C ASP A 581 -21.08 4.36 28.67
N ALA A 582 -20.31 4.79 29.69
CA ALA A 582 -20.30 4.12 30.99
C ALA A 582 -21.70 4.16 31.66
N ALA A 583 -22.40 5.30 31.59
CA ALA A 583 -23.75 5.43 32.13
C ALA A 583 -24.74 4.52 31.40
N ALA A 584 -24.66 4.44 30.07
CA ALA A 584 -25.51 3.57 29.25
C ALA A 584 -25.26 2.09 29.55
N MET A 585 -23.99 1.66 29.67
CA MET A 585 -23.62 0.29 30.02
C MET A 585 -24.10 -0.09 31.43
N LYS A 586 -23.97 0.81 32.41
CA LYS A 586 -24.48 0.61 33.79
C LYS A 586 -26.01 0.49 33.80
N ALA A 587 -26.71 1.33 33.03
CA ALA A 587 -28.17 1.23 32.87
C ALA A 587 -28.59 -0.09 32.21
N GLY A 588 -27.75 -0.64 31.31
CA GLY A 588 -27.90 -1.96 30.72
C GLY A 588 -27.56 -3.14 31.64
N GLY A 589 -27.21 -2.89 32.90
CA GLY A 589 -26.91 -3.93 33.90
C GLY A 589 -25.46 -4.40 33.96
N MET A 590 -24.54 -3.75 33.23
CA MET A 590 -23.10 -4.00 33.37
C MET A 590 -22.58 -3.46 34.70
N ASP A 591 -21.66 -4.18 35.35
CA ASP A 591 -21.05 -3.70 36.59
C ASP A 591 -20.22 -2.43 36.36
N SER A 592 -20.09 -1.60 37.41
CA SER A 592 -19.49 -0.27 37.28
C SER A 592 -18.05 -0.30 36.77
N ALA A 593 -17.26 -1.27 37.23
CA ALA A 593 -15.84 -1.37 36.88
C ALA A 593 -15.65 -1.79 35.42
N THR A 594 -16.42 -2.78 34.95
CA THR A 594 -16.40 -3.20 33.54
C THR A 594 -16.94 -2.10 32.63
N ALA A 595 -18.01 -1.41 33.02
CA ALA A 595 -18.58 -0.30 32.25
C ALA A 595 -17.59 0.87 32.09
N GLU A 596 -16.88 1.24 33.18
CA GLU A 596 -15.84 2.27 33.15
C GLU A 596 -14.62 1.84 32.33
N MET A 597 -14.22 0.57 32.40
CA MET A 597 -13.12 0.05 31.60
C MET A 597 -13.48 0.05 30.10
N GLN A 598 -14.68 -0.45 29.74
CA GLN A 598 -15.12 -0.58 28.35
C GLN A 598 -15.41 0.78 27.69
N SER A 599 -15.93 1.76 28.43
CA SER A 599 -16.22 3.10 27.88
C SER A 599 -14.97 3.85 27.42
N LEU A 600 -13.79 3.45 27.91
CA LEU A 600 -12.49 4.04 27.58
C LEU A 600 -11.75 3.30 26.46
N LEU A 601 -12.28 2.18 25.95
CA LEU A 601 -11.62 1.45 24.88
C LEU A 601 -11.66 2.24 23.57
N ARG A 602 -10.47 2.45 22.99
CA ARG A 602 -10.28 3.17 21.72
C ARG A 602 -9.30 2.49 20.77
N ILE A 603 -8.79 1.30 21.11
CA ILE A 603 -7.82 0.59 20.27
C ILE A 603 -8.36 -0.79 19.94
N PHE A 604 -8.50 -1.06 18.65
CA PHE A 604 -9.07 -2.29 18.12
C PHE A 604 -8.14 -2.90 17.07
N SER A 605 -8.14 -4.23 16.96
CA SER A 605 -7.29 -4.97 16.01
C SER A 605 -7.91 -6.34 15.72
N ALA A 606 -7.25 -7.11 14.84
CA ALA A 606 -7.54 -8.52 14.63
C ALA A 606 -7.49 -9.34 15.93
N LYS A 607 -8.28 -10.42 15.99
CA LYS A 607 -8.27 -11.44 17.06
C LYS A 607 -6.83 -11.81 17.44
N PRO A 608 -6.51 -12.04 18.73
CA PRO A 608 -5.20 -12.55 19.14
C PRO A 608 -4.76 -13.74 18.30
N GLY A 609 -3.59 -13.62 17.67
CA GLY A 609 -3.01 -14.65 16.81
C GLY A 609 -3.58 -14.75 15.39
N ALA A 610 -4.53 -13.88 15.03
CA ALA A 610 -5.00 -13.66 13.66
C ALA A 610 -4.51 -12.31 13.09
N TYR A 611 -4.65 -12.16 11.77
CA TYR A 611 -4.14 -11.04 10.97
C TYR A 611 -5.08 -10.76 9.79
N GLY A 612 -5.12 -9.51 9.29
CA GLY A 612 -6.00 -9.10 8.18
C GLY A 612 -7.27 -8.37 8.64
N ALA A 613 -8.17 -8.11 7.68
CA ALA A 613 -9.46 -7.45 7.92
C ALA A 613 -10.67 -8.24 7.37
N GLY A 614 -10.45 -9.37 6.69
CA GLY A 614 -11.49 -10.33 6.31
C GLY A 614 -12.23 -10.05 5.02
N LEU A 615 -11.87 -9.01 4.27
CA LEU A 615 -12.61 -8.59 3.06
C LEU A 615 -12.19 -9.32 1.79
N GLN A 616 -10.92 -9.76 1.71
CA GLN A 616 -10.37 -10.38 0.49
C GLN A 616 -11.20 -11.56 -0.01
N ALA A 617 -11.50 -12.52 0.87
CA ALA A 617 -12.29 -13.70 0.50
C ALA A 617 -13.70 -13.34 -0.02
N LEU A 618 -14.33 -12.26 0.46
CA LEU A 618 -15.64 -11.84 -0.06
C LEU A 618 -15.52 -11.36 -1.51
N VAL A 619 -14.49 -10.57 -1.82
CA VAL A 619 -14.26 -10.01 -3.16
C VAL A 619 -13.87 -11.09 -4.16
N ASP A 620 -12.96 -11.98 -3.77
CA ASP A 620 -12.40 -13.02 -4.65
C ASP A 620 -13.44 -14.10 -4.96
N GLU A 621 -14.18 -14.55 -3.94
CA GLU A 621 -15.15 -15.65 -4.06
C GLU A 621 -16.60 -15.15 -4.30
N LYS A 622 -16.76 -13.84 -4.53
CA LYS A 622 -18.05 -13.17 -4.81
C LYS A 622 -19.12 -13.42 -3.74
N LEU A 623 -18.72 -13.56 -2.48
CA LEU A 623 -19.59 -13.89 -1.33
C LEU A 623 -20.23 -12.65 -0.68
N TRP A 624 -20.78 -11.76 -1.49
CA TRP A 624 -21.45 -10.56 -1.01
C TRP A 624 -22.58 -10.15 -1.96
N GLU A 625 -23.65 -9.62 -1.38
CA GLU A 625 -24.78 -9.05 -2.10
C GLU A 625 -24.76 -7.52 -1.99
N ASP A 626 -24.47 -7.00 -0.79
CA ASP A 626 -24.51 -5.58 -0.49
C ASP A 626 -23.41 -5.13 0.48
N ARG A 627 -23.20 -3.81 0.56
CA ARG A 627 -22.06 -3.21 1.28
C ARG A 627 -22.02 -3.56 2.78
N SER A 628 -23.16 -3.92 3.37
CA SER A 628 -23.25 -4.40 4.75
C SER A 628 -22.54 -5.72 5.00
N ASP A 629 -22.35 -6.56 3.97
CA ASP A 629 -21.58 -7.82 4.13
C ASP A 629 -20.11 -7.52 4.43
N PHE A 630 -19.54 -6.49 3.78
CA PHE A 630 -18.19 -6.01 4.09
C PHE A 630 -18.10 -5.41 5.49
N ALA A 631 -19.14 -4.67 5.92
CA ALA A 631 -19.22 -4.14 7.28
C ALA A 631 -19.21 -5.26 8.33
N GLU A 632 -20.04 -6.29 8.12
CA GLU A 632 -20.11 -7.45 9.00
C GLU A 632 -18.78 -8.21 9.07
N ALA A 633 -18.19 -8.52 7.92
CA ALA A 633 -16.88 -9.17 7.84
C ALA A 633 -15.82 -8.32 8.57
N PHE A 634 -15.77 -7.02 8.32
CA PHE A 634 -14.84 -6.12 8.97
C PHE A 634 -14.98 -6.15 10.51
N LEU A 635 -16.22 -6.10 11.01
CA LEU A 635 -16.52 -6.12 12.44
C LEU A 635 -16.10 -7.45 13.08
N VAL A 636 -16.40 -8.59 12.44
CA VAL A 636 -15.99 -9.93 12.92
C VAL A 636 -14.47 -9.99 13.08
N TRP A 637 -13.74 -9.43 12.12
CA TRP A 637 -12.28 -9.48 12.14
C TRP A 637 -11.67 -8.43 13.06
N SER A 638 -12.28 -7.27 13.26
CA SER A 638 -11.64 -6.12 13.91
C SER A 638 -12.13 -5.82 15.34
N SER A 639 -13.15 -6.52 15.85
CA SER A 639 -13.82 -6.21 17.14
C SER A 639 -13.08 -6.68 18.41
N TYR A 640 -11.75 -6.67 18.40
CA TYR A 640 -10.94 -7.07 19.56
C TYR A 640 -10.20 -5.86 20.12
N ALA A 641 -10.51 -5.51 21.37
CA ALA A 641 -9.95 -4.34 22.02
C ALA A 641 -8.62 -4.64 22.70
N TYR A 642 -7.72 -3.65 22.66
CA TYR A 642 -6.38 -3.71 23.21
C TYR A 642 -6.08 -2.45 24.04
N GLY A 643 -5.15 -2.53 24.99
CA GLY A 643 -4.77 -1.41 25.87
C GLY A 643 -4.03 -1.90 27.10
N GLU A 644 -3.87 -1.05 28.12
CA GLU A 644 -3.21 -1.45 29.37
C GLU A 644 -3.97 -2.54 30.14
N HIS A 645 -5.29 -2.55 30.01
CA HIS A 645 -6.20 -3.47 30.70
C HIS A 645 -7.00 -4.35 29.74
N ALA A 646 -6.59 -4.42 28.47
CA ALA A 646 -7.25 -5.20 27.43
C ALA A 646 -6.19 -5.88 26.54
N ASP A 647 -6.25 -7.21 26.44
CA ASP A 647 -5.35 -8.01 25.60
C ASP A 647 -6.17 -8.81 24.58
N GLY A 648 -6.76 -8.09 23.63
CA GLY A 648 -7.60 -8.67 22.58
C GLY A 648 -8.91 -9.24 23.10
N ILE A 649 -9.58 -8.51 24.00
CA ILE A 649 -10.91 -8.88 24.48
C ILE A 649 -11.95 -8.61 23.39
N ALA A 650 -12.91 -9.52 23.20
CA ALA A 650 -14.01 -9.30 22.27
C ALA A 650 -14.87 -8.14 22.77
N ALA A 651 -14.97 -7.07 21.97
CA ALA A 651 -15.59 -5.79 22.34
C ALA A 651 -16.39 -5.19 21.18
N ARG A 652 -17.12 -6.03 20.44
CA ARG A 652 -17.87 -5.64 19.25
C ARG A 652 -18.82 -4.47 19.49
N ASN A 653 -19.67 -4.54 20.51
CA ASN A 653 -20.61 -3.46 20.83
C ASN A 653 -19.91 -2.12 21.09
N VAL A 654 -18.70 -2.16 21.66
CA VAL A 654 -17.91 -0.96 21.93
C VAL A 654 -17.35 -0.39 20.62
N LEU A 655 -16.79 -1.24 19.75
CA LEU A 655 -16.36 -0.81 18.42
C LEU A 655 -17.52 -0.21 17.63
N GLU A 656 -18.68 -0.87 17.61
CA GLU A 656 -19.88 -0.37 16.94
C GLU A 656 -20.27 1.01 17.46
N THR A 657 -20.26 1.22 18.78
CA THR A 657 -20.53 2.53 19.39
C THR A 657 -19.57 3.61 18.89
N ARG A 658 -18.27 3.30 18.79
CA ARG A 658 -17.26 4.23 18.29
C ARG A 658 -17.44 4.54 16.80
N LEU A 659 -17.71 3.53 15.98
CA LEU A 659 -17.91 3.69 14.54
C LEU A 659 -19.20 4.47 14.21
N THR A 660 -20.29 4.24 14.95
CA THR A 660 -21.54 5.01 14.80
C THR A 660 -21.35 6.50 15.05
N ALA A 661 -20.49 6.86 16.00
CA ALA A 661 -20.23 8.26 16.39
C ALA A 661 -19.13 8.95 15.55
N THR A 662 -18.53 8.24 14.59
CA THR A 662 -17.38 8.74 13.81
C THR A 662 -17.82 9.78 12.78
N ASP A 663 -17.05 10.87 12.67
CA ASP A 663 -17.26 11.94 11.68
C ASP A 663 -16.37 11.82 10.46
N ALA A 664 -15.23 11.12 10.55
CA ALA A 664 -14.37 10.82 9.41
C ALA A 664 -13.57 9.53 9.61
N VAL A 665 -13.30 8.83 8.50
CA VAL A 665 -12.35 7.71 8.42
C VAL A 665 -11.02 8.24 7.92
N LEU A 666 -9.93 7.79 8.53
CA LEU A 666 -8.59 8.22 8.17
C LEU A 666 -7.64 7.05 7.90
N HIS A 667 -6.92 7.17 6.78
CA HIS A 667 -5.80 6.30 6.40
C HIS A 667 -4.64 7.17 5.91
N ASN A 668 -3.39 6.76 6.17
CA ASN A 668 -2.20 7.48 5.73
C ASN A 668 -1.35 6.61 4.79
N GLN A 669 -0.73 7.23 3.80
CA GLN A 669 0.27 6.63 2.93
C GLN A 669 1.61 7.35 3.12
N ASP A 670 2.67 6.59 3.33
CA ASP A 670 3.95 7.14 3.77
C ASP A 670 5.06 7.11 2.72
N ASN A 671 4.81 6.52 1.54
CA ASN A 671 5.81 6.39 0.48
C ASN A 671 5.15 6.31 -0.91
N ARG A 672 5.96 6.37 -1.97
CA ARG A 672 5.50 6.38 -3.38
C ARG A 672 5.89 5.15 -4.18
N GLU A 673 6.62 4.20 -3.58
CA GLU A 673 6.98 2.95 -4.26
C GLU A 673 5.78 2.00 -4.44
N HIS A 674 4.65 2.29 -3.78
CA HIS A 674 3.33 1.74 -4.09
C HIS A 674 2.25 2.81 -3.89
N ASP A 675 1.05 2.53 -4.41
CA ASP A 675 -0.15 3.31 -4.20
C ASP A 675 -1.36 2.46 -3.74
N ILE A 676 -2.51 3.11 -3.55
CA ILE A 676 -3.73 2.46 -3.05
C ILE A 676 -4.28 1.36 -3.97
N LEU A 677 -3.95 1.38 -5.26
CA LEU A 677 -4.36 0.36 -6.24
C LEU A 677 -3.18 -0.57 -6.59
N ASP A 678 -2.20 -0.71 -5.71
CA ASP A 678 -1.10 -1.68 -5.79
C ASP A 678 -1.10 -2.72 -4.65
N SER A 679 -1.96 -2.54 -3.64
CA SER A 679 -2.05 -3.43 -2.49
C SER A 679 -3.50 -3.58 -2.03
N ASP A 680 -3.92 -4.82 -1.80
CA ASP A 680 -5.26 -5.15 -1.32
C ASP A 680 -5.52 -4.62 0.10
N ASP A 681 -4.48 -4.48 0.91
CA ASP A 681 -4.60 -3.99 2.29
C ASP A 681 -5.35 -2.64 2.36
N TYR A 682 -5.13 -1.71 1.41
CA TYR A 682 -5.74 -0.38 1.49
C TYR A 682 -7.27 -0.45 1.47
N TYR A 683 -7.89 -1.16 0.52
CA TYR A 683 -9.34 -1.30 0.51
C TYR A 683 -9.83 -2.16 1.68
N GLN A 684 -9.05 -3.16 2.09
CA GLN A 684 -9.43 -4.01 3.23
C GLN A 684 -9.55 -3.21 4.53
N PHE A 685 -8.62 -2.27 4.78
CA PHE A 685 -8.66 -1.44 5.99
C PHE A 685 -9.49 -0.17 5.81
N ALA A 686 -9.19 0.68 4.82
CA ALA A 686 -9.91 1.94 4.61
C ALA A 686 -11.33 1.70 4.09
N GLY A 687 -11.48 0.81 3.10
CA GLY A 687 -12.78 0.42 2.56
C GLY A 687 -13.64 -0.33 3.56
N GLY A 688 -13.06 -1.29 4.29
CA GLY A 688 -13.75 -2.01 5.37
C GLY A 688 -14.23 -1.09 6.49
N LEU A 689 -13.40 -0.14 6.93
CA LEU A 689 -13.80 0.90 7.90
C LEU A 689 -14.93 1.77 7.36
N SER A 690 -14.81 2.24 6.13
CA SER A 690 -15.83 3.06 5.47
C SER A 690 -17.18 2.32 5.39
N ALA A 691 -17.17 1.06 4.96
CA ALA A 691 -18.37 0.22 4.92
C ALA A 691 -18.99 0.04 6.31
N ALA A 692 -18.17 -0.23 7.33
CA ALA A 692 -18.64 -0.42 8.70
C ALA A 692 -19.25 0.86 9.30
N VAL A 693 -18.59 2.01 9.13
CA VAL A 693 -19.12 3.31 9.58
C VAL A 693 -20.43 3.64 8.87
N ALA A 694 -20.47 3.47 7.54
CA ALA A 694 -21.67 3.75 6.76
C ALA A 694 -22.87 2.86 7.15
N HIS A 695 -22.61 1.57 7.38
CA HIS A 695 -23.64 0.63 7.81
C HIS A 695 -24.19 0.97 9.21
N LEU A 696 -23.33 1.26 10.17
CA LEU A 696 -23.71 1.49 11.56
C LEU A 696 -24.33 2.87 11.80
N SER A 697 -23.77 3.91 11.18
CA SER A 697 -24.26 5.29 11.34
C SER A 697 -25.42 5.63 10.41
N GLY A 698 -25.66 4.83 9.36
CA GLY A 698 -26.67 5.08 8.34
C GLY A 698 -26.31 6.22 7.37
N ARG A 699 -25.08 6.75 7.42
CA ARG A 699 -24.59 7.82 6.54
C ARG A 699 -23.16 7.56 6.10
N ASP A 700 -22.81 7.98 4.89
CA ASP A 700 -21.41 8.05 4.49
C ASP A 700 -20.72 9.22 5.22
N VAL A 701 -19.46 8.99 5.59
CA VAL A 701 -18.58 10.00 6.19
C VAL A 701 -17.39 10.25 5.27
N PRO A 702 -16.75 11.43 5.33
CA PRO A 702 -15.49 11.67 4.64
C PRO A 702 -14.47 10.57 4.96
N VAL A 703 -13.82 10.07 3.90
CA VAL A 703 -12.68 9.16 4.00
C VAL A 703 -11.48 9.94 3.52
N TYR A 704 -10.58 10.26 4.43
CA TYR A 704 -9.32 10.96 4.12
C TYR A 704 -8.20 9.94 3.93
N HIS A 705 -7.43 10.14 2.87
CA HIS A 705 -6.21 9.41 2.56
C HIS A 705 -5.04 10.39 2.53
N ASN A 706 -4.37 10.55 3.68
CA ASN A 706 -3.30 11.52 3.80
C ASN A 706 -2.01 11.00 3.20
N ASP A 707 -1.28 11.89 2.55
CA ASP A 707 0.00 11.62 1.93
C ASP A 707 1.13 12.21 2.79
N HIS A 708 1.89 11.31 3.42
CA HIS A 708 3.08 11.57 4.24
C HIS A 708 4.37 11.15 3.51
N SER A 709 4.31 10.95 2.19
CA SER A 709 5.49 10.56 1.40
C SER A 709 6.58 11.62 1.39
N LEU A 710 6.20 12.90 1.33
CA LEU A 710 7.08 14.03 1.57
C LEU A 710 6.92 14.49 3.02
N ALA A 711 7.89 14.13 3.87
CA ALA A 711 7.84 14.37 5.31
C ALA A 711 7.54 15.83 5.67
N GLU A 712 8.12 16.79 4.96
CA GLU A 712 7.98 18.23 5.26
C GLU A 712 6.69 18.88 4.75
N ARG A 713 5.86 18.15 3.99
CA ARG A 713 4.56 18.64 3.49
C ARG A 713 3.53 17.50 3.49
N PRO A 714 2.95 17.16 4.66
CA PRO A 714 1.82 16.23 4.69
C PRO A 714 0.64 16.85 3.92
N VAL A 715 0.07 16.10 2.99
CA VAL A 715 -1.06 16.54 2.16
C VAL A 715 -2.31 15.75 2.55
N ILE A 716 -3.41 16.45 2.80
CA ILE A 716 -4.70 15.85 3.11
C ILE A 716 -5.51 15.77 1.82
N ARG A 717 -5.87 14.54 1.44
CA ARG A 717 -6.76 14.27 0.30
C ARG A 717 -7.94 13.43 0.77
N THR A 718 -9.07 13.58 0.10
CA THR A 718 -10.15 12.58 0.16
C THR A 718 -9.72 11.33 -0.59
N LEU A 719 -10.36 10.20 -0.26
CA LEU A 719 -10.11 8.95 -0.96
C LEU A 719 -10.48 9.03 -2.45
N ALA A 720 -11.55 9.74 -2.81
CA ALA A 720 -11.93 9.97 -4.21
C ALA A 720 -10.83 10.72 -4.99
N GLU A 721 -10.27 11.79 -4.41
CA GLU A 721 -9.16 12.55 -5.02
C GLU A 721 -7.94 11.64 -5.28
N GLU A 722 -7.56 10.80 -4.30
CA GLU A 722 -6.42 9.89 -4.49
C GLU A 722 -6.73 8.76 -5.49
N ILE A 723 -7.96 8.22 -5.52
CA ILE A 723 -8.37 7.24 -6.54
C ILE A 723 -8.25 7.84 -7.94
N GLY A 724 -8.81 9.03 -8.16
CA GLY A 724 -8.71 9.73 -9.45
C GLY A 724 -7.25 9.94 -9.85
N ARG A 725 -6.43 10.36 -8.89
CA ARG A 725 -4.99 10.59 -9.09
C ARG A 725 -4.22 9.33 -9.47
N VAL A 726 -4.44 8.22 -8.77
CA VAL A 726 -3.76 6.95 -9.07
C VAL A 726 -4.23 6.37 -10.40
N VAL A 727 -5.54 6.44 -10.68
CA VAL A 727 -6.08 5.95 -11.94
C VAL A 727 -5.44 6.67 -13.12
N ARG A 728 -5.36 8.01 -13.08
CA ARG A 728 -4.81 8.83 -14.17
C ARG A 728 -3.29 8.82 -14.22
N GLY A 729 -2.65 9.08 -13.08
CA GLY A 729 -1.20 9.26 -13.01
C GLY A 729 -0.44 7.95 -13.18
N ARG A 730 -1.04 6.80 -12.84
CA ARG A 730 -0.36 5.49 -12.87
C ARG A 730 -1.13 4.42 -13.63
N ALA A 731 -2.36 4.08 -13.24
CA ALA A 731 -3.02 2.88 -13.75
C ALA A 731 -3.31 2.94 -15.27
N SER A 732 -3.84 4.06 -15.77
CA SER A 732 -4.07 4.28 -17.20
C SER A 732 -2.87 4.89 -17.92
N ASN A 733 -1.72 5.06 -17.24
CA ASN A 733 -0.57 5.75 -17.78
C ASN A 733 0.22 4.82 -18.73
N PRO A 734 0.39 5.18 -20.02
CA PRO A 734 1.14 4.36 -20.97
C PRO A 734 2.55 3.99 -20.51
N LYS A 735 3.25 4.89 -19.80
CA LYS A 735 4.60 4.64 -19.28
C LYS A 735 4.61 3.51 -18.25
N TRP A 736 3.62 3.48 -17.35
CA TRP A 736 3.49 2.40 -16.39
C TRP A 736 3.05 1.09 -17.07
N ILE A 737 2.13 1.16 -18.02
CA ILE A 737 1.64 0.00 -18.79
C ILE A 737 2.80 -0.65 -19.55
N GLU A 738 3.56 0.13 -20.32
CA GLU A 738 4.79 -0.33 -20.99
C GLU A 738 5.80 -0.90 -20.00
N GLY A 739 5.95 -0.23 -18.85
CA GLY A 739 6.69 -0.69 -17.69
C GLY A 739 6.32 -2.11 -17.27
N ALA A 740 5.05 -2.35 -17.01
CA ALA A 740 4.51 -3.65 -16.63
C ALA A 740 4.68 -4.68 -17.76
N MET A 741 4.42 -4.29 -19.01
CA MET A 741 4.50 -5.18 -20.19
C MET A 741 5.89 -5.80 -20.38
N ARG A 742 6.96 -5.11 -19.99
CA ARG A 742 8.34 -5.67 -20.00
C ARG A 742 8.51 -6.91 -19.10
N HIS A 743 7.58 -7.19 -18.20
CA HIS A 743 7.65 -8.28 -17.22
C HIS A 743 6.66 -9.42 -17.46
N GLY A 744 6.07 -9.52 -18.66
CA GLY A 744 5.28 -10.68 -19.08
C GLY A 744 4.16 -11.05 -18.11
N TYR A 745 4.12 -12.32 -17.68
CA TYR A 745 3.06 -12.85 -16.82
C TYR A 745 2.79 -12.02 -15.56
N LYS A 746 3.85 -11.56 -14.87
CA LYS A 746 3.70 -10.76 -13.63
C LYS A 746 3.25 -9.34 -13.95
N GLY A 747 3.70 -8.77 -15.07
CA GLY A 747 3.21 -7.48 -15.56
C GLY A 747 1.69 -7.48 -15.78
N ALA A 748 1.19 -8.45 -16.54
CA ALA A 748 -0.24 -8.64 -16.76
C ALA A 748 -1.02 -8.89 -15.45
N PHE A 749 -0.42 -9.61 -14.49
CA PHE A 749 -1.01 -9.79 -13.16
C PHE A 749 -1.18 -8.46 -12.40
N GLU A 750 -0.17 -7.56 -12.41
CA GLU A 750 -0.28 -6.26 -11.73
C GLU A 750 -1.40 -5.39 -12.32
N MET A 751 -1.60 -5.49 -13.65
CA MET A 751 -2.69 -4.81 -14.35
C MET A 751 -4.06 -5.34 -13.92
N ALA A 752 -4.23 -6.67 -13.86
CA ALA A 752 -5.47 -7.27 -13.36
C ALA A 752 -5.73 -6.95 -11.88
N ALA A 753 -4.70 -7.04 -11.03
CA ALA A 753 -4.80 -6.69 -9.61
C ALA A 753 -5.25 -5.24 -9.39
N THR A 754 -4.75 -4.30 -10.21
CA THR A 754 -5.21 -2.90 -10.18
C THR A 754 -6.72 -2.77 -10.41
N VAL A 755 -7.27 -3.53 -11.37
CA VAL A 755 -8.73 -3.54 -11.66
C VAL A 755 -9.51 -4.16 -10.49
N ASP A 756 -9.01 -5.25 -9.92
CA ASP A 756 -9.62 -5.88 -8.74
C ASP A 756 -9.67 -4.92 -7.54
N TYR A 757 -8.60 -4.17 -7.29
CA TYR A 757 -8.54 -3.22 -6.17
C TYR A 757 -9.44 -2.00 -6.41
N LEU A 758 -9.50 -1.48 -7.64
CA LEU A 758 -10.45 -0.43 -7.99
C LEU A 758 -11.90 -0.90 -7.76
N PHE A 759 -12.22 -2.12 -8.21
CA PHE A 759 -13.51 -2.74 -7.97
C PHE A 759 -13.83 -2.87 -6.47
N ALA A 760 -12.87 -3.33 -5.68
CA ALA A 760 -13.05 -3.50 -4.25
C ALA A 760 -13.29 -2.17 -3.52
N PHE A 761 -12.60 -1.09 -3.92
CA PHE A 761 -12.89 0.26 -3.43
C PHE A 761 -14.29 0.74 -3.83
N ALA A 762 -14.72 0.49 -5.07
CA ALA A 762 -16.06 0.83 -5.52
C ALA A 762 -17.13 0.15 -4.64
N ALA A 763 -16.96 -1.15 -4.40
CA ALA A 763 -17.86 -1.97 -3.60
C ALA A 763 -17.91 -1.55 -2.11
N THR A 764 -16.77 -1.13 -1.55
CA THR A 764 -16.64 -0.87 -0.10
C THR A 764 -16.84 0.61 0.29
N THR A 765 -16.68 1.56 -0.64
CA THR A 765 -16.66 2.99 -0.30
C THR A 765 -17.61 3.88 -1.08
N ARG A 766 -18.02 3.49 -2.31
CA ARG A 766 -18.70 4.36 -3.28
C ARG A 766 -17.93 5.63 -3.66
N GLN A 767 -16.61 5.66 -3.46
CA GLN A 767 -15.73 6.79 -3.85
C GLN A 767 -15.15 6.63 -5.26
N VAL A 768 -15.40 5.49 -5.92
CA VAL A 768 -15.03 5.23 -7.31
C VAL A 768 -16.16 5.66 -8.23
N THR A 769 -15.82 6.32 -9.33
CA THR A 769 -16.77 6.86 -10.30
C THR A 769 -16.67 6.13 -11.64
N GLU A 770 -17.69 6.29 -12.50
CA GLU A 770 -17.79 5.56 -13.77
C GLU A 770 -16.61 5.81 -14.73
N HIS A 771 -16.05 7.03 -14.73
CA HIS A 771 -14.93 7.36 -15.60
C HIS A 771 -13.62 6.70 -15.16
N HIS A 772 -13.50 6.26 -13.90
CA HIS A 772 -12.34 5.50 -13.44
C HIS A 772 -12.30 4.11 -14.10
N PHE A 773 -13.43 3.39 -14.13
CA PHE A 773 -13.53 2.11 -14.84
C PHE A 773 -13.38 2.28 -16.34
N ALA A 774 -13.99 3.32 -16.92
CA ALA A 774 -13.85 3.61 -18.34
C ALA A 774 -12.39 3.84 -18.73
N ALA A 775 -11.63 4.59 -17.93
CA ALA A 775 -10.21 4.84 -18.18
C ALA A 775 -9.37 3.55 -18.21
N LEU A 776 -9.62 2.61 -17.29
CA LEU A 776 -8.91 1.32 -17.29
C LEU A 776 -9.36 0.40 -18.42
N PHE A 777 -10.65 0.40 -18.74
CA PHE A 777 -11.16 -0.39 -19.86
C PHE A 777 -10.57 0.08 -21.19
N GLU A 778 -10.51 1.39 -21.40
CA GLU A 778 -9.90 2.01 -22.59
C GLU A 778 -8.41 1.68 -22.67
N ALA A 779 -7.67 1.85 -21.57
CA ALA A 779 -6.22 1.62 -21.54
C ALA A 779 -5.82 0.13 -21.68
N TYR A 780 -6.65 -0.81 -21.21
CA TYR A 780 -6.25 -2.23 -21.15
C TYR A 780 -6.96 -3.12 -22.17
N ILE A 781 -8.20 -2.81 -22.54
CA ILE A 781 -9.06 -3.68 -23.37
C ILE A 781 -9.29 -3.09 -24.77
N GLU A 782 -9.47 -1.78 -24.88
CA GLU A 782 -9.67 -1.13 -26.18
C GLU A 782 -8.37 -0.89 -26.93
N ASP A 783 -7.28 -0.63 -26.21
CA ASP A 783 -5.93 -0.63 -26.78
C ASP A 783 -5.54 -2.03 -27.26
N GLU A 784 -5.32 -2.19 -28.57
CA GLU A 784 -5.09 -3.49 -29.19
C GLU A 784 -3.73 -4.10 -28.80
N ASP A 785 -2.70 -3.27 -28.61
CA ASP A 785 -1.37 -3.73 -28.25
C ASP A 785 -1.35 -4.22 -26.80
N VAL A 786 -1.98 -3.48 -25.90
CA VAL A 786 -2.12 -3.87 -24.49
C VAL A 786 -2.98 -5.11 -24.35
N ARG A 787 -4.12 -5.18 -25.05
CA ARG A 787 -4.99 -6.36 -25.06
C ARG A 787 -4.25 -7.60 -25.57
N SER A 788 -3.54 -7.49 -26.69
CA SER A 788 -2.77 -8.61 -27.26
C SER A 788 -1.69 -9.10 -26.29
N PHE A 789 -1.03 -8.18 -25.57
CA PHE A 789 -0.12 -8.54 -24.50
C PHE A 789 -0.82 -9.31 -23.38
N LEU A 790 -1.97 -8.84 -22.88
CA LEU A 790 -2.69 -9.49 -21.81
C LEU A 790 -3.12 -10.92 -22.19
N GLU A 791 -3.67 -11.09 -23.40
CA GLU A 791 -4.09 -12.39 -23.94
C GLU A 791 -2.93 -13.40 -24.03
N THR A 792 -1.74 -12.94 -24.43
CA THR A 792 -0.59 -13.81 -24.68
C THR A 792 0.27 -14.04 -23.44
N ALA A 793 0.51 -13.01 -22.65
CA ALA A 793 1.39 -13.07 -21.48
C ALA A 793 0.69 -13.73 -20.27
N ASN A 794 -0.61 -13.51 -20.10
CA ASN A 794 -1.40 -14.06 -19.00
C ASN A 794 -2.91 -14.08 -19.31
N ASP A 795 -3.31 -15.05 -20.13
CA ASP A 795 -4.71 -15.38 -20.46
C ASP A 795 -5.65 -15.47 -19.24
N ALA A 796 -5.17 -15.99 -18.10
CA ALA A 796 -5.96 -16.08 -16.88
C ALA A 796 -6.26 -14.69 -16.29
N ALA A 797 -5.23 -13.84 -16.15
CA ALA A 797 -5.42 -12.47 -15.67
C ALA A 797 -6.30 -11.64 -16.62
N TYR A 798 -6.17 -11.86 -17.94
CA TYR A 798 -7.05 -11.23 -18.93
C TYR A 798 -8.52 -11.65 -18.76
N ALA A 799 -8.77 -12.95 -18.62
CA ALA A 799 -10.12 -13.47 -18.40
C ALA A 799 -10.74 -12.96 -17.07
N ASP A 800 -9.94 -12.92 -16.01
CA ASP A 800 -10.37 -12.39 -14.70
C ASP A 800 -10.69 -10.89 -14.79
N MET A 801 -9.87 -10.11 -15.50
CA MET A 801 -10.12 -8.69 -15.74
C MET A 801 -11.45 -8.43 -16.48
N LEU A 802 -11.73 -9.18 -17.55
CA LEU A 802 -13.01 -9.09 -18.26
C LEU A 802 -14.19 -9.48 -17.35
N ALA A 803 -14.03 -10.55 -16.57
CA ALA A 803 -15.06 -10.97 -15.60
C ALA A 803 -15.28 -9.92 -14.50
N ARG A 804 -14.25 -9.18 -14.12
CA ARG A 804 -14.34 -8.12 -13.12
C ARG A 804 -15.05 -6.88 -13.65
N PHE A 805 -14.77 -6.46 -14.89
CA PHE A 805 -15.52 -5.39 -15.55
C PHE A 805 -16.99 -5.73 -15.71
N GLU A 806 -17.30 -6.96 -16.14
CA GLU A 806 -18.68 -7.44 -16.23
C GLU A 806 -19.37 -7.44 -14.85
N GLU A 807 -18.68 -7.89 -13.81
CA GLU A 807 -19.22 -7.87 -12.45
C GLU A 807 -19.47 -6.44 -11.96
N ALA A 808 -18.59 -5.49 -12.28
CA ALA A 808 -18.80 -4.08 -11.96
C ALA A 808 -20.10 -3.55 -12.60
N ILE A 809 -20.36 -3.93 -13.86
CA ILE A 809 -21.59 -3.56 -14.58
C ILE A 809 -22.81 -4.25 -13.95
N ALA A 810 -22.74 -5.56 -13.74
CA ALA A 810 -23.84 -6.35 -13.21
C ALA A 810 -24.27 -5.90 -11.81
N ARG A 811 -23.32 -5.42 -11.00
CA ARG A 811 -23.58 -4.90 -9.65
C ARG A 811 -23.88 -3.39 -9.60
N GLY A 812 -23.90 -2.71 -10.75
CA GLY A 812 -24.15 -1.27 -10.83
C GLY A 812 -23.04 -0.40 -10.23
N LEU A 813 -21.83 -0.95 -10.07
CA LEU A 813 -20.64 -0.19 -9.68
C LEU A 813 -20.07 0.61 -10.85
N TRP A 814 -20.36 0.17 -12.08
CA TRP A 814 -20.01 0.87 -13.31
C TRP A 814 -21.19 0.86 -14.28
N THR A 815 -21.64 2.04 -14.72
CA THR A 815 -22.57 2.17 -15.85
C THR A 815 -21.78 2.70 -17.05
N PRO A 816 -21.45 1.86 -18.05
CA PRO A 816 -20.72 2.34 -19.23
C PRO A 816 -21.57 3.35 -20.01
N ARG A 817 -20.97 4.48 -20.40
CA ARG A 817 -21.65 5.48 -21.27
C ARG A 817 -21.93 4.93 -22.68
N ARG A 818 -21.08 4.01 -23.16
CA ARG A 818 -21.19 3.38 -24.47
C ARG A 818 -21.86 2.01 -24.34
N ASN A 819 -22.97 1.81 -25.03
CA ASN A 819 -23.66 0.51 -25.09
C ASN A 819 -22.80 -0.62 -25.69
N SER A 820 -21.76 -0.28 -26.47
CA SER A 820 -20.88 -1.27 -27.09
C SER A 820 -20.04 -2.03 -26.07
N VAL A 821 -19.67 -1.41 -24.93
CA VAL A 821 -18.78 -1.98 -23.92
C VAL A 821 -19.26 -3.35 -23.45
N GLN A 822 -20.55 -3.49 -23.12
CA GLN A 822 -21.10 -4.77 -22.69
C GLN A 822 -21.03 -5.82 -23.81
N SER A 823 -21.39 -5.45 -25.05
CA SER A 823 -21.29 -6.36 -26.19
C SER A 823 -19.84 -6.72 -26.55
N ASP A 824 -18.89 -5.81 -26.30
CA ASP A 824 -17.47 -6.03 -26.52
C ASP A 824 -16.93 -7.04 -25.50
N ILE A 825 -17.29 -6.91 -24.22
CA ILE A 825 -16.95 -7.89 -23.18
C ILE A 825 -17.53 -9.27 -23.53
N GLU A 826 -18.81 -9.35 -23.90
CA GLU A 826 -19.46 -10.61 -24.31
C GLU A 826 -18.74 -11.28 -25.49
N ARG A 827 -18.36 -10.48 -26.50
CA ARG A 827 -17.61 -10.96 -27.68
C ARG A 827 -16.23 -11.47 -27.28
N LEU A 828 -15.49 -10.71 -26.48
CA LEU A 828 -14.11 -11.05 -26.08
C LEU A 828 -14.04 -12.27 -25.16
N ARG A 829 -15.08 -12.54 -24.37
CA ARG A 829 -15.16 -13.75 -23.53
C ARG A 829 -15.55 -15.01 -24.29
N THR A 830 -16.17 -14.86 -25.46
CA THR A 830 -16.58 -16.00 -26.29
C THR A 830 -15.37 -16.43 -27.11
N PRO A 831 -14.84 -17.67 -26.95
CA PRO A 831 -13.72 -18.12 -27.75
C PRO A 831 -14.11 -18.09 -29.23
N SER A 832 -13.31 -17.44 -30.08
CA SER A 832 -13.54 -17.44 -31.52
C SER A 832 -13.52 -18.88 -32.06
N GLU A 833 -14.35 -19.18 -33.08
CA GLU A 833 -14.35 -20.50 -33.74
C GLU A 833 -12.98 -20.85 -34.34
N GLU A 834 -12.14 -19.86 -34.62
CA GLU A 834 -10.75 -20.03 -35.09
C GLU A 834 -9.77 -20.50 -34.00
N SER A 835 -9.99 -20.19 -32.72
CA SER A 835 -9.16 -20.69 -31.61
C SER A 835 -9.43 -22.15 -31.22
N ARG A 836 -10.42 -22.80 -31.85
CA ARG A 836 -10.76 -24.23 -31.65
C ARG A 836 -10.27 -25.14 -32.77
N ALA A 837 -9.71 -24.60 -33.85
CA ALA A 837 -9.15 -25.32 -35.00
C ALA A 837 -7.63 -25.37 -34.91
#